data_AF-A0A963HPB1-F1
#
_entry.id   AF-A0A963HPB1-F1
#
_cell.length_a   1.000
_cell.length_b   1.000
_cell.length_c   1.000
_cell.angle_alpha   90.00
_cell.angle_beta   90.00
_cell.angle_gamma   90.00
#
_symmetry.space_group_name_H-M   'P 1'
#
loop_
_entity.id
_entity.type
_entity.pdbx_description
1 polymer ?
#
loop_
_entity_poly.entity_id
_entity_poly.type
_entity_poly.pdbx_seq_one_letter_code
_entity_poly.pdbx_strand_id
1 'polypeptide(L)'
;MFDQFGSNGLKKVLLVMLCFGIFVDASKAITETSIPEGAQTQPPTRIIWSRNSLETRGLREDQLASMLSAGYVYYSSYLEALESLRKHTCIENGGAWLCHENQEWPFFPGYDGWVWGYKFCRTYEPNYCGWQATSRQGVCPANTTGYHIKDDDGINRYGYIACSIPTDPDGEKDLAKPDECGERTPHPVYIALGRKELTIPVYSTNNTVFPINFQLFYQHNDTKRSGVTWRHTYYKFIVLDGREVPTSARVYRGKGALLFYKDQATGEWQSDSDINDLLTELLDENSQWAGWLYYDRFNDRVERYDASGKLVSIEERSGQTHTLNYDANGRLFSVVDTLGQRLHFTYDDNGNFASLIDPSGNTFLFNYEGNGNLISITYPDNKTRTYHYNESAYTSGANLSHALTGITDENGVRYATYTYDTSGRAIVTEHAGGADRHALNYVSGSSTVVTDPLGSQYTYNFQTILGVAKSVGQSQPAGSGCSAASSATTYDVNGNVASRADFNGNKTCYAYDLSRNLEIARVEGMSSASSCPADAGNYTPASGTSERKITTGWHANFRLPVLVTEDGRETTITYDTYGNVTQLSIRDSASNETRTWNTSYIYHATVPGVIVQRVEDGPRSDVSDTTTIDYYAPDAACTGGHFGCRGQVMRITNALGHITDITRYNAHGQVEQIVDANNLTTTLTYDSRQRLVSRVTGTETTTYQYDNAGQLTQLTRPDGSSLYYIYDDAHRLTDITDSLGNTIRYTLDAAGNRTKEEIFDASNTLAQSRQQEFDALSRLWKM
;
A
#
# COMPACT_ATOMS: atom_id res chain seq x y z
N MET A 1 -27.57 42.17 15.20
CA MET A 1 -26.85 43.25 15.89
C MET A 1 -25.61 42.61 16.48
N PHE A 2 -24.47 42.83 15.80
CA PHE A 2 -23.09 42.31 16.02
C PHE A 2 -22.95 40.78 16.01
N ASP A 3 -22.37 40.09 15.03
CA ASP A 3 -21.32 40.40 14.03
C ASP A 3 -20.02 40.95 14.66
N GLN A 4 -19.24 40.04 15.25
CA GLN A 4 -17.78 40.09 15.45
C GLN A 4 -17.34 38.90 16.33
N PHE A 5 -17.02 37.73 15.75
CA PHE A 5 -16.04 36.78 16.31
C PHE A 5 -15.44 35.94 15.17
N GLY A 6 -14.12 36.06 14.97
CA GLY A 6 -13.38 35.58 13.82
C GLY A 6 -13.05 34.07 13.82
N SER A 7 -13.61 33.38 12.83
CA SER A 7 -13.03 32.47 11.83
C SER A 7 -11.78 31.57 12.03
N ASN A 8 -11.04 31.57 13.14
CA ASN A 8 -9.81 30.74 13.23
C ASN A 8 -9.79 29.64 14.32
N GLY A 9 -10.82 29.54 15.17
CA GLY A 9 -10.96 28.42 16.13
C GLY A 9 -11.82 27.25 15.65
N LEU A 10 -12.79 27.48 14.75
CA LEU A 10 -13.74 26.45 14.29
C LEU A 10 -13.23 25.58 13.13
N LYS A 11 -12.14 25.96 12.45
CA LYS A 11 -11.62 25.22 11.29
C LYS A 11 -10.81 23.97 11.65
N LYS A 12 -10.35 23.81 12.89
CA LYS A 12 -9.64 22.59 13.34
C LYS A 12 -10.56 21.50 13.90
N VAL A 13 -11.79 21.85 14.29
CA VAL A 13 -12.80 20.87 14.75
C VAL A 13 -13.61 20.29 13.58
N LEU A 14 -13.72 21.02 12.46
CA LEU A 14 -14.45 20.56 11.27
C LEU A 14 -13.65 19.61 10.35
N LEU A 15 -12.33 19.45 10.57
CA LEU A 15 -11.51 18.48 9.83
C LEU A 15 -11.55 17.07 10.43
N VAL A 16 -12.21 16.89 11.58
CA VAL A 16 -12.42 15.59 12.24
C VAL A 16 -13.76 14.96 11.82
N MET A 17 -14.64 15.68 11.10
CA MET A 17 -16.00 15.24 10.76
C MET A 17 -16.22 14.79 9.30
N LEU A 18 -15.20 14.72 8.45
CA LEU A 18 -15.36 14.40 7.01
C LEU A 18 -14.64 13.13 6.54
N CYS A 19 -14.29 12.22 7.45
CA CYS A 19 -13.83 10.88 7.11
C CYS A 19 -14.71 9.80 7.74
N PHE A 20 -16.03 9.95 7.70
CA PHE A 20 -16.90 8.82 7.99
C PHE A 20 -17.94 8.68 6.92
N GLY A 21 -17.62 7.76 6.04
CA GLY A 21 -18.58 7.19 5.18
C GLY A 21 -17.91 6.39 4.06
N ILE A 22 -18.26 5.15 3.81
CA ILE A 22 -19.44 4.40 4.21
C ILE A 22 -19.14 3.01 3.64
N PHE A 23 -19.21 1.92 4.40
CA PHE A 23 -19.43 0.55 3.94
C PHE A 23 -20.07 -0.22 5.11
N VAL A 24 -21.20 -0.91 4.89
CA VAL A 24 -22.03 -1.88 5.69
C VAL A 24 -22.83 -2.57 4.64
N ASP A 25 -23.02 -3.77 4.99
CA ASP A 25 -23.49 -4.90 4.32
C ASP A 25 -24.33 -5.55 5.48
N ALA A 26 -25.41 -6.28 5.30
CA ALA A 26 -25.47 -7.58 5.97
C ALA A 26 -26.72 -8.37 5.65
N SER A 27 -26.53 -9.69 5.57
CA SER A 27 -27.33 -10.88 5.98
C SER A 27 -28.85 -10.75 6.25
N LYS A 28 -29.73 -11.76 6.14
CA LYS A 28 -29.72 -13.25 6.25
C LYS A 28 -31.16 -13.73 5.84
N ALA A 29 -31.49 -14.98 5.45
CA ALA A 29 -31.79 -16.11 6.35
C ALA A 29 -32.51 -17.31 5.63
N ILE A 30 -32.07 -18.56 5.93
CA ILE A 30 -32.84 -19.78 6.40
C ILE A 30 -33.75 -20.54 5.36
N THR A 31 -33.80 -21.89 5.19
CA THR A 31 -33.99 -23.05 6.12
C THR A 31 -33.73 -24.45 5.48
N GLU A 32 -33.35 -25.43 6.33
CA GLU A 32 -33.68 -26.88 6.47
C GLU A 32 -33.56 -27.96 5.37
N THR A 33 -32.80 -29.06 5.62
CA THR A 33 -33.30 -30.43 6.01
C THR A 33 -32.16 -31.44 6.33
N SER A 34 -32.47 -32.58 6.96
CA SER A 34 -31.70 -33.41 7.92
C SER A 34 -31.14 -34.79 7.48
N ILE A 35 -29.99 -35.16 8.09
CA ILE A 35 -29.31 -36.43 8.56
C ILE A 35 -29.89 -37.85 8.26
N PRO A 36 -29.08 -38.94 8.12
CA PRO A 36 -28.53 -39.76 9.26
C PRO A 36 -27.10 -40.39 9.01
N GLU A 37 -26.17 -40.50 9.97
CA GLU A 37 -25.91 -41.50 11.05
C GLU A 37 -25.14 -42.80 10.65
N GLY A 38 -23.91 -42.97 11.18
CA GLY A 38 -22.97 -44.11 11.05
C GLY A 38 -21.66 -43.75 10.32
N ALA A 39 -20.43 -43.88 10.82
CA ALA A 39 -19.86 -44.73 11.87
C ALA A 39 -18.51 -44.19 12.38
N GLN A 40 -18.02 -44.84 13.44
CA GLN A 40 -17.07 -44.43 14.47
C GLN A 40 -15.58 -44.28 14.09
N THR A 41 -14.87 -43.54 14.95
CA THR A 41 -13.42 -43.30 15.07
C THR A 41 -12.64 -44.50 15.67
N GLN A 42 -11.31 -44.60 15.43
CA GLN A 42 -10.25 -45.15 16.32
C GLN A 42 -8.79 -44.82 15.81
N PRO A 43 -7.73 -44.85 16.67
CA PRO A 43 -6.49 -44.03 16.59
C PRO A 43 -5.23 -44.73 15.97
N PRO A 44 -4.04 -44.08 15.85
CA PRO A 44 -3.03 -44.45 14.83
C PRO A 44 -1.96 -45.47 15.27
N THR A 45 -1.54 -46.31 14.31
CA THR A 45 -0.44 -47.30 14.33
C THR A 45 0.95 -46.69 14.03
N ARG A 46 2.02 -47.20 14.66
CA ARG A 46 3.44 -46.77 14.46
C ARG A 46 4.03 -47.26 13.11
N ILE A 47 4.92 -46.47 12.51
CA ILE A 47 5.56 -46.74 11.20
C ILE A 47 7.08 -46.98 11.36
N ILE A 48 7.63 -48.01 10.69
CA ILE A 48 9.07 -48.39 10.67
C ILE A 48 9.60 -48.31 9.23
N TRP A 49 10.82 -47.79 9.02
CA TRP A 49 11.39 -47.56 7.68
C TRP A 49 12.39 -48.65 7.26
N SER A 50 12.28 -49.14 6.01
CA SER A 50 13.16 -50.17 5.44
C SER A 50 13.70 -49.74 4.07
N ARG A 51 14.89 -50.25 3.68
CA ARG A 51 15.51 -50.00 2.37
C ARG A 51 16.01 -51.28 1.70
N ASN A 52 15.78 -51.41 0.39
CA ASN A 52 16.53 -52.30 -0.49
C ASN A 52 17.29 -51.51 -1.56
N SER A 53 17.96 -52.19 -2.49
CA SER A 53 18.79 -51.57 -3.52
C SER A 53 18.07 -50.57 -4.43
N LEU A 54 16.73 -50.45 -4.36
CA LEU A 54 15.91 -49.66 -5.28
C LEU A 54 14.87 -48.75 -4.60
N GLU A 55 14.56 -48.89 -3.30
CA GLU A 55 13.50 -48.08 -2.67
C GLU A 55 13.61 -47.99 -1.14
N THR A 56 13.13 -46.89 -0.55
CA THR A 56 12.94 -46.69 0.90
C THR A 56 11.44 -46.60 1.20
N ARG A 57 10.92 -47.43 2.12
CA ARG A 57 9.48 -47.47 2.44
C ARG A 57 9.21 -47.47 3.95
N GLY A 58 8.17 -46.76 4.36
CA GLY A 58 7.60 -46.80 5.71
C GLY A 58 6.50 -47.85 5.79
N LEU A 59 6.63 -48.79 6.72
CA LEU A 59 5.72 -49.92 6.90
C LEU A 59 5.04 -49.86 8.27
N ARG A 60 3.78 -50.30 8.33
CA ARG A 60 3.08 -50.52 9.59
C ARG A 60 3.54 -51.83 10.24
N GLU A 61 3.49 -51.87 11.56
CA GLU A 61 4.07 -52.96 12.36
C GLU A 61 3.43 -54.34 12.08
N ASP A 62 2.18 -54.36 11.62
CA ASP A 62 1.43 -55.56 11.22
C ASP A 62 1.88 -56.15 9.87
N GLN A 63 2.64 -55.40 9.05
CA GLN A 63 3.11 -55.85 7.74
C GLN A 63 4.48 -56.56 7.79
N LEU A 64 5.18 -56.52 8.93
CA LEU A 64 6.54 -57.05 9.11
C LEU A 64 6.64 -58.58 9.10
N ALA A 65 5.58 -59.29 9.49
CA ALA A 65 5.63 -60.75 9.66
C ALA A 65 5.67 -61.53 8.33
N SER A 66 5.37 -60.89 7.19
CA SER A 66 5.24 -61.58 5.89
C SER A 66 6.47 -61.52 4.98
N MET A 67 7.56 -60.83 5.36
CA MET A 67 8.68 -60.50 4.43
C MET A 67 10.10 -60.82 4.92
N LEU A 68 10.27 -61.71 5.91
CA LEU A 68 11.57 -62.01 6.54
C LEU A 68 12.59 -62.81 5.67
N SER A 69 12.45 -62.89 4.35
CA SER A 69 13.36 -63.69 3.49
C SER A 69 14.19 -62.89 2.46
N ALA A 70 14.17 -61.55 2.47
CA ALA A 70 14.68 -60.75 1.34
C ALA A 70 15.77 -59.69 1.65
N GLY A 71 16.52 -59.80 2.75
CA GLY A 71 17.79 -59.06 2.93
C GLY A 71 17.70 -57.53 3.06
N TYR A 72 16.69 -57.01 3.77
CA TYR A 72 16.50 -55.58 4.01
C TYR A 72 17.30 -55.06 5.22
N VAL A 73 17.71 -53.79 5.17
CA VAL A 73 18.28 -53.03 6.30
C VAL A 73 17.23 -52.04 6.82
N TYR A 74 17.05 -51.99 8.14
CA TYR A 74 16.00 -51.20 8.80
C TYR A 74 16.58 -50.00 9.54
N TYR A 75 15.85 -48.87 9.49
CA TYR A 75 16.26 -47.61 10.08
C TYR A 75 15.19 -47.08 11.04
N SER A 76 15.64 -46.47 12.13
CA SER A 76 14.76 -45.86 13.13
C SER A 76 14.03 -44.63 12.62
N SER A 77 14.56 -43.96 11.58
CA SER A 77 13.95 -42.75 11.00
C SER A 77 14.27 -42.56 9.51
N TYR A 78 13.46 -41.75 8.84
CA TYR A 78 13.61 -41.39 7.42
C TYR A 78 14.86 -40.53 7.15
N LEU A 79 15.29 -39.71 8.13
CA LEU A 79 16.46 -38.84 8.02
C LEU A 79 17.78 -39.63 7.94
N GLU A 80 17.93 -40.70 8.72
CA GLU A 80 19.11 -41.59 8.66
C GLU A 80 19.26 -42.27 7.30
N ALA A 81 18.15 -42.63 6.64
CA ALA A 81 18.17 -43.23 5.31
C ALA A 81 18.64 -42.24 4.22
N LEU A 82 18.35 -40.95 4.37
CA LEU A 82 18.72 -39.89 3.42
C LEU A 82 20.18 -39.44 3.55
N GLU A 83 20.73 -39.40 4.77
CA GLU A 83 22.14 -39.02 4.97
C GLU A 83 23.13 -40.04 4.38
N SER A 84 22.78 -41.32 4.38
CA SER A 84 23.58 -42.36 3.74
C SER A 84 23.69 -42.21 2.22
N LEU A 85 22.73 -41.54 1.56
CA LEU A 85 22.68 -41.33 0.11
C LEU A 85 23.61 -40.22 -0.39
N ARG A 86 23.99 -39.27 0.47
CA ARG A 86 24.81 -38.09 0.11
C ARG A 86 26.30 -38.40 -0.09
N LYS A 87 26.79 -39.60 0.26
CA LYS A 87 28.24 -39.90 0.37
C LYS A 87 28.92 -40.59 -0.84
N HIS A 88 28.27 -40.75 -2.00
CA HIS A 88 28.91 -41.40 -3.17
C HIS A 88 28.86 -40.52 -4.43
N THR A 89 30.03 -40.04 -4.88
CA THR A 89 30.22 -39.22 -6.10
C THR A 89 31.16 -39.90 -7.10
N CYS A 90 30.96 -39.55 -8.38
CA CYS A 90 31.83 -39.61 -9.56
C CYS A 90 33.00 -40.62 -9.62
N ILE A 91 33.03 -41.45 -10.69
CA ILE A 91 34.12 -42.40 -10.95
C ILE A 91 35.11 -41.82 -11.97
N GLU A 92 36.40 -41.91 -11.63
CA GLU A 92 37.54 -41.55 -12.46
C GLU A 92 37.79 -42.60 -13.57
N ASN A 93 38.06 -42.15 -14.79
CA ASN A 93 38.59 -43.05 -15.83
C ASN A 93 39.64 -42.31 -16.68
N GLY A 94 40.92 -42.65 -16.47
CA GLY A 94 42.01 -42.27 -17.37
C GLY A 94 42.35 -40.78 -17.45
N GLY A 95 42.14 -40.00 -16.38
CA GLY A 95 42.72 -38.65 -16.24
C GLY A 95 41.93 -37.48 -16.85
N ALA A 96 40.68 -37.66 -17.26
CA ALA A 96 39.79 -36.57 -17.64
C ALA A 96 38.39 -36.72 -17.01
N TRP A 97 37.88 -35.66 -16.37
CA TRP A 97 36.51 -35.59 -15.87
C TRP A 97 35.55 -35.31 -17.03
N LEU A 98 34.65 -36.25 -17.35
CA LEU A 98 33.56 -36.05 -18.32
C LEU A 98 32.25 -35.76 -17.57
N CYS A 99 31.79 -34.51 -17.64
CA CYS A 99 30.41 -34.12 -17.33
C CYS A 99 29.71 -33.80 -18.66
N HIS A 100 28.62 -34.48 -19.00
CA HIS A 100 27.92 -34.28 -20.28
C HIS A 100 26.95 -33.07 -20.28
N GLU A 101 26.81 -32.44 -21.46
CA GLU A 101 26.12 -31.16 -21.78
C GLU A 101 24.57 -31.21 -21.82
N ASN A 102 23.93 -30.02 -21.83
CA ASN A 102 22.49 -29.76 -21.65
C ASN A 102 21.68 -29.61 -22.97
N GLN A 103 20.40 -30.03 -22.97
CA GLN A 103 19.39 -29.73 -24.01
C GLN A 103 18.05 -29.26 -23.38
N GLU A 104 17.40 -28.24 -23.97
CA GLU A 104 16.18 -27.55 -23.48
C GLU A 104 14.85 -28.10 -24.08
N TRP A 105 13.81 -28.32 -23.27
CA TRP A 105 12.41 -28.63 -23.70
C TRP A 105 11.34 -28.08 -22.72
N PRO A 106 10.08 -27.81 -23.16
CA PRO A 106 9.06 -27.14 -22.34
C PRO A 106 8.03 -28.07 -21.65
N PHE A 107 7.60 -27.65 -20.44
CA PHE A 107 6.28 -27.85 -19.79
C PHE A 107 5.99 -29.08 -18.88
N PHE A 108 5.65 -28.80 -17.59
CA PHE A 108 4.85 -29.63 -16.67
C PHE A 108 3.97 -28.72 -15.78
N PRO A 109 2.71 -29.08 -15.45
CA PRO A 109 1.84 -28.28 -14.57
C PRO A 109 2.07 -28.61 -13.08
N GLY A 110 2.20 -27.59 -12.23
CA GLY A 110 2.26 -27.72 -10.76
C GLY A 110 3.60 -27.35 -10.09
N TYR A 111 4.59 -26.89 -10.86
CA TYR A 111 5.82 -26.31 -10.35
C TYR A 111 6.07 -24.97 -11.06
N ASP A 112 6.15 -23.87 -10.30
CA ASP A 112 6.58 -22.58 -10.83
C ASP A 112 8.12 -22.56 -10.97
N GLY A 113 8.61 -22.88 -12.18
CA GLY A 113 10.01 -22.72 -12.59
C GLY A 113 10.46 -23.66 -13.72
N TRP A 114 11.54 -23.30 -14.43
CA TRP A 114 12.23 -24.21 -15.36
C TRP A 114 12.94 -25.32 -14.59
N VAL A 115 12.83 -26.56 -15.07
CA VAL A 115 13.53 -27.72 -14.50
C VAL A 115 14.77 -28.02 -15.35
N TRP A 116 15.94 -28.04 -14.71
CA TRP A 116 17.12 -28.67 -15.30
C TRP A 116 17.06 -30.17 -14.97
N GLY A 117 17.16 -30.99 -16.01
CA GLY A 117 17.27 -32.44 -15.87
C GLY A 117 18.34 -32.99 -16.79
N TYR A 118 19.16 -33.90 -16.28
CA TYR A 118 20.04 -34.71 -17.10
C TYR A 118 19.50 -36.13 -17.16
N LYS A 119 19.48 -36.68 -18.38
CA LYS A 119 19.04 -38.03 -18.68
C LYS A 119 20.19 -38.98 -18.37
N PHE A 120 20.00 -39.89 -17.43
CA PHE A 120 20.97 -40.97 -17.22
C PHE A 120 20.44 -42.23 -17.90
N CYS A 121 21.26 -42.79 -18.78
CA CYS A 121 21.00 -44.08 -19.42
C CYS A 121 22.05 -45.07 -18.92
N ARG A 122 21.64 -46.31 -18.65
CA ARG A 122 22.59 -47.36 -18.27
C ARG A 122 23.43 -47.76 -19.49
N THR A 123 24.73 -47.93 -19.31
CA THR A 123 25.70 -48.23 -20.38
C THR A 123 25.46 -49.55 -21.12
N TYR A 124 24.58 -50.43 -20.62
CA TYR A 124 24.30 -51.74 -21.22
C TYR A 124 22.85 -51.93 -21.70
N GLU A 125 21.97 -50.93 -21.54
CA GLU A 125 20.58 -50.98 -22.05
C GLU A 125 20.14 -49.59 -22.55
N PRO A 126 20.25 -49.30 -23.86
CA PRO A 126 19.99 -47.96 -24.41
C PRO A 126 18.53 -47.48 -24.31
N ASN A 127 17.58 -48.38 -23.97
CA ASN A 127 16.15 -48.10 -23.95
C ASN A 127 15.60 -47.80 -22.53
N TYR A 128 16.42 -47.85 -21.48
CA TYR A 128 16.03 -47.53 -20.10
C TYR A 128 16.79 -46.31 -19.59
N CYS A 129 16.12 -45.15 -19.61
CA CYS A 129 16.66 -43.91 -19.09
C CYS A 129 15.72 -43.30 -18.05
N GLY A 130 16.27 -42.84 -16.94
CA GLY A 130 15.55 -42.15 -15.87
C GLY A 130 15.81 -40.65 -15.88
N TRP A 131 14.93 -39.90 -15.24
CA TRP A 131 14.99 -38.44 -15.15
C TRP A 131 15.11 -37.99 -13.69
N GLN A 132 15.97 -37.01 -13.42
CA GLN A 132 16.01 -36.29 -12.14
C GLN A 132 15.90 -34.79 -12.39
N ALA A 133 15.10 -34.12 -11.56
CA ALA A 133 14.78 -32.70 -11.62
C ALA A 133 15.29 -32.00 -10.35
N THR A 134 15.89 -30.82 -10.48
CA THR A 134 16.22 -29.93 -9.34
C THR A 134 15.59 -28.55 -9.55
N SER A 135 14.82 -28.06 -8.59
CA SER A 135 14.22 -26.71 -8.62
C SER A 135 15.15 -25.67 -7.99
N ARG A 136 15.43 -24.57 -8.70
CA ARG A 136 15.95 -23.33 -8.09
C ARG A 136 15.54 -22.11 -8.91
N GLN A 137 15.00 -21.09 -8.24
CA GLN A 137 14.77 -19.75 -8.78
C GLN A 137 16.11 -19.01 -8.98
N GLY A 138 16.31 -18.47 -10.18
CA GLY A 138 17.43 -17.60 -10.56
C GLY A 138 17.95 -17.93 -11.96
N VAL A 139 17.66 -17.09 -12.96
CA VAL A 139 18.16 -17.21 -14.34
C VAL A 139 19.29 -16.18 -14.55
N CYS A 140 20.40 -16.59 -15.18
CA CYS A 140 21.35 -15.68 -15.85
C CYS A 140 21.28 -15.89 -17.38
N PRO A 141 21.51 -14.85 -18.22
CA PRO A 141 21.34 -14.96 -19.69
C PRO A 141 22.42 -15.81 -20.38
N ALA A 142 22.09 -16.33 -21.57
CA ALA A 142 22.79 -17.43 -22.27
C ALA A 142 24.21 -17.18 -22.81
N ASN A 143 24.90 -16.06 -22.52
CA ASN A 143 26.12 -15.66 -23.24
C ASN A 143 27.35 -15.30 -22.37
N THR A 144 27.62 -16.01 -21.27
CA THR A 144 28.88 -15.88 -20.52
C THR A 144 29.88 -17.00 -20.82
N THR A 145 30.94 -16.69 -21.55
CA THR A 145 32.14 -17.54 -21.69
C THR A 145 32.99 -17.44 -20.42
N GLY A 146 33.15 -18.54 -19.68
CA GLY A 146 34.02 -18.63 -18.51
C GLY A 146 35.50 -18.86 -18.88
N TYR A 147 36.42 -18.24 -18.13
CA TYR A 147 37.86 -18.55 -18.14
C TYR A 147 38.25 -19.36 -16.89
N HIS A 148 39.14 -20.33 -17.06
CA HIS A 148 39.73 -21.13 -15.98
C HIS A 148 41.02 -20.48 -15.44
N ILE A 149 41.15 -20.40 -14.11
CA ILE A 149 42.44 -20.19 -13.42
C ILE A 149 42.81 -21.53 -12.76
N LYS A 150 44.02 -22.03 -13.04
CA LYS A 150 44.64 -23.14 -12.30
C LYS A 150 45.70 -22.55 -11.38
N ASP A 151 45.60 -22.85 -10.09
CA ASP A 151 46.72 -22.70 -9.15
C ASP A 151 47.18 -24.11 -8.70
N ASP A 152 48.48 -24.27 -8.48
CA ASP A 152 49.23 -25.53 -8.36
C ASP A 152 48.99 -26.35 -7.06
N ASP A 153 47.98 -26.01 -6.25
CA ASP A 153 47.79 -26.60 -4.91
C ASP A 153 46.74 -27.73 -4.85
N GLY A 154 46.19 -28.17 -5.99
CA GLY A 154 45.29 -29.33 -6.06
C GLY A 154 43.91 -29.16 -5.37
N ILE A 155 43.57 -27.95 -4.92
CA ILE A 155 42.24 -27.61 -4.37
C ILE A 155 41.42 -26.94 -5.47
N ASN A 156 40.31 -27.56 -5.89
CA ASN A 156 39.31 -26.90 -6.74
C ASN A 156 38.65 -25.73 -5.98
N ARG A 157 39.14 -24.51 -6.20
CA ARG A 157 38.38 -23.29 -5.88
C ARG A 157 37.47 -22.99 -7.07
N TYR A 158 36.16 -23.01 -6.85
CA TYR A 158 35.18 -22.63 -7.86
C TYR A 158 35.36 -21.15 -8.19
N GLY A 159 35.79 -20.86 -9.42
CA GLY A 159 35.80 -19.51 -9.97
C GLY A 159 34.37 -18.95 -10.05
N TYR A 160 34.24 -17.68 -9.66
CA TYR A 160 32.97 -16.96 -9.59
C TYR A 160 32.33 -16.81 -10.98
N ILE A 161 31.07 -17.21 -11.11
CA ILE A 161 30.20 -16.66 -12.16
C ILE A 161 29.63 -15.36 -11.57
N ALA A 162 30.32 -14.25 -11.78
CA ALA A 162 29.68 -12.95 -11.70
C ALA A 162 28.69 -12.90 -12.86
N CYS A 163 27.39 -13.04 -12.58
CA CYS A 163 26.40 -12.70 -13.59
C CYS A 163 26.51 -11.20 -13.84
N SER A 164 26.88 -10.83 -15.07
CA SER A 164 26.81 -9.44 -15.52
C SER A 164 25.39 -8.94 -15.29
N ILE A 165 25.30 -7.76 -14.71
CA ILE A 165 24.08 -6.99 -14.46
C ILE A 165 23.25 -6.99 -15.75
N PRO A 166 21.93 -7.28 -15.72
CA PRO A 166 21.08 -6.86 -16.81
C PRO A 166 21.25 -5.35 -16.95
N THR A 167 21.84 -4.89 -18.05
CA THR A 167 21.83 -3.46 -18.43
C THR A 167 20.41 -2.97 -18.76
N ASP A 168 19.41 -3.83 -18.59
CA ASP A 168 18.02 -3.48 -18.75
C ASP A 168 17.58 -2.56 -17.60
N PRO A 169 16.91 -1.45 -17.91
CA PRO A 169 16.35 -0.55 -16.91
C PRO A 169 15.48 -1.32 -15.90
N ASP A 170 15.76 -1.15 -14.61
CA ASP A 170 15.03 -1.75 -13.49
C ASP A 170 13.59 -1.21 -13.37
N GLY A 171 12.72 -1.59 -14.30
CA GLY A 171 11.32 -1.14 -14.37
C GLY A 171 10.41 -1.52 -13.19
N GLU A 172 10.95 -2.16 -12.14
CA GLU A 172 10.24 -2.54 -10.91
C GLU A 172 10.57 -1.65 -9.69
N LYS A 173 11.49 -0.69 -9.85
CA LYS A 173 11.76 0.37 -8.86
C LYS A 173 10.57 1.33 -8.71
N ASP A 174 9.72 1.44 -9.72
CA ASP A 174 8.55 2.34 -9.83
C ASP A 174 7.48 2.20 -8.74
N LEU A 175 7.57 1.18 -7.88
CA LEU A 175 6.42 0.66 -7.14
C LEU A 175 6.41 1.00 -5.64
N ALA A 176 7.45 1.65 -5.09
CA ALA A 176 7.55 1.99 -3.66
C ALA A 176 7.64 3.47 -3.36
N LYS A 177 7.87 4.34 -4.36
CA LYS A 177 7.91 5.77 -4.06
C LYS A 177 6.47 6.31 -3.94
N PRO A 178 6.15 7.03 -2.85
CA PRO A 178 4.88 7.72 -2.72
C PRO A 178 4.77 8.74 -3.85
N ASP A 179 3.77 8.58 -4.71
CA ASP A 179 3.16 9.54 -5.64
C ASP A 179 4.05 10.45 -6.50
N GLU A 180 5.37 10.29 -6.46
CA GLU A 180 6.32 11.18 -7.11
C GLU A 180 6.65 10.61 -8.50
N CYS A 181 5.84 11.04 -9.48
CA CYS A 181 6.15 11.13 -10.91
C CYS A 181 5.60 10.08 -11.88
N GLY A 182 4.58 9.30 -11.49
CA GLY A 182 3.77 8.55 -12.45
C GLY A 182 2.45 9.26 -12.72
N GLU A 183 2.20 9.73 -13.94
CA GLU A 183 0.84 10.14 -14.31
C GLU A 183 -0.05 8.90 -14.30
N ARG A 184 -1.17 9.02 -13.60
CA ARG A 184 -2.17 7.97 -13.40
C ARG A 184 -3.52 8.49 -13.86
N THR A 185 -4.34 7.59 -14.38
CA THR A 185 -5.78 7.83 -14.49
C THR A 185 -6.43 7.74 -13.09
N PRO A 186 -7.66 8.27 -12.89
CA PRO A 186 -8.40 8.13 -11.64
C PRO A 186 -8.56 6.67 -11.13
N HIS A 187 -8.60 5.70 -12.05
CA HIS A 187 -8.55 4.26 -11.76
C HIS A 187 -7.21 3.67 -12.16
N PRO A 188 -6.20 3.83 -11.31
CA PRO A 188 -4.84 4.02 -11.75
C PRO A 188 -4.39 2.92 -12.71
N VAL A 189 -4.25 3.31 -13.96
CA VAL A 189 -3.34 2.67 -14.89
C VAL A 189 -2.05 3.47 -14.83
N TYR A 190 -0.93 2.80 -14.65
CA TYR A 190 0.35 3.45 -14.79
C TYR A 190 0.58 3.74 -16.28
N ILE A 191 0.36 4.99 -16.69
CA ILE A 191 0.18 5.40 -18.09
C ILE A 191 1.42 5.15 -18.95
N ALA A 192 2.62 5.10 -18.34
CA ALA A 192 3.86 4.81 -19.05
C ALA A 192 3.96 3.35 -19.53
N LEU A 193 3.52 2.38 -18.71
CA LEU A 193 3.68 0.95 -18.98
C LEU A 193 2.36 0.23 -19.29
N GLY A 194 1.22 0.90 -19.07
CA GLY A 194 -0.10 0.30 -19.17
C GLY A 194 -0.40 -0.76 -18.13
N ARG A 195 0.27 -0.70 -16.98
CA ARG A 195 0.03 -1.59 -15.86
C ARG A 195 -1.21 -1.17 -15.11
N LYS A 196 -2.20 -2.07 -14.98
CA LYS A 196 -3.36 -1.84 -14.11
C LYS A 196 -2.95 -1.98 -12.65
N GLU A 197 -3.26 -0.95 -11.86
CA GLU A 197 -3.05 -0.94 -10.41
C GLU A 197 -4.38 -0.68 -9.68
N LEU A 198 -4.56 -1.29 -8.52
CA LEU A 198 -5.73 -1.06 -7.67
C LEU A 198 -5.32 -1.24 -6.21
N THR A 199 -5.74 -0.31 -5.35
CA THR A 199 -5.58 -0.41 -3.90
C THR A 199 -6.96 -0.51 -3.27
N ILE A 200 -7.15 -1.49 -2.39
CA ILE A 200 -8.42 -1.70 -1.70
C ILE A 200 -8.16 -1.56 -0.20
N PRO A 201 -8.70 -0.51 0.44
CA PRO A 201 -8.71 -0.46 1.89
C PRO A 201 -9.68 -1.52 2.41
N VAL A 202 -9.18 -2.40 3.28
CA VAL A 202 -9.98 -3.46 3.90
C VAL A 202 -10.28 -3.11 5.34
N TYR A 203 -9.26 -2.70 6.10
CA TYR A 203 -9.39 -2.41 7.51
C TYR A 203 -8.40 -1.33 7.97
N SER A 204 -8.83 -0.49 8.90
CA SER A 204 -7.99 0.46 9.62
C SER A 204 -8.45 0.57 11.07
N THR A 205 -7.53 0.58 12.04
CA THR A 205 -7.86 1.04 13.40
C THR A 205 -7.97 2.56 13.42
N ASN A 206 -8.93 3.09 14.16
CA ASN A 206 -9.11 4.52 14.33
C ASN A 206 -8.16 5.08 15.42
N ASN A 207 -6.85 4.96 15.21
CA ASN A 207 -5.79 5.50 16.07
C ASN A 207 -5.05 6.63 15.32
N THR A 208 -4.73 7.71 16.03
CA THR A 208 -4.15 8.94 15.46
C THR A 208 -2.64 8.91 15.26
N VAL A 209 -1.89 8.02 15.94
CA VAL A 209 -0.41 8.03 15.86
C VAL A 209 0.14 6.97 14.91
N PHE A 210 -0.18 5.70 15.12
CA PHE A 210 0.31 4.62 14.26
C PHE A 210 -0.75 3.52 14.04
N PRO A 211 -1.81 3.81 13.28
CA PRO A 211 -2.92 2.88 13.06
C PRO A 211 -2.50 1.63 12.31
N ILE A 212 -3.06 0.48 12.71
CA ILE A 212 -2.97 -0.75 11.94
C ILE A 212 -3.83 -0.57 10.68
N ASN A 213 -3.18 -0.59 9.52
CA ASN A 213 -3.84 -0.43 8.22
C ASN A 213 -3.63 -1.68 7.37
N PHE A 214 -4.71 -2.38 7.04
CA PHE A 214 -4.68 -3.50 6.11
C PHE A 214 -5.33 -3.09 4.78
N GLN A 215 -4.52 -3.10 3.73
CA GLN A 215 -4.93 -2.81 2.36
C GLN A 215 -4.48 -3.95 1.46
N LEU A 216 -5.22 -4.18 0.39
CA LEU A 216 -4.81 -5.05 -0.70
C LEU A 216 -4.32 -4.22 -1.90
N PHE A 217 -3.31 -4.71 -2.59
CA PHE A 217 -2.73 -4.11 -3.78
C PHE A 217 -2.78 -5.10 -4.93
N TYR A 218 -3.51 -4.76 -5.99
CA TYR A 218 -3.54 -5.51 -7.23
C TYR A 218 -2.62 -4.87 -8.26
N GLN A 219 -1.82 -5.69 -8.95
CA GLN A 219 -0.99 -5.28 -10.08
C GLN A 219 -1.01 -6.33 -11.19
N HIS A 220 -1.30 -5.88 -12.40
CA HIS A 220 -1.23 -6.73 -13.60
C HIS A 220 0.17 -6.73 -14.22
N ASN A 221 0.53 -7.83 -14.90
CA ASN A 221 1.74 -7.94 -15.75
C ASN A 221 3.08 -7.76 -15.00
N ASP A 222 3.16 -8.22 -13.76
CA ASP A 222 4.41 -8.34 -13.00
C ASP A 222 5.18 -9.59 -13.47
N THR A 223 5.86 -9.45 -14.60
CA THR A 223 6.47 -10.57 -15.34
C THR A 223 7.63 -11.27 -14.63
N LYS A 224 8.24 -10.66 -13.58
CA LYS A 224 9.36 -11.27 -12.85
C LYS A 224 8.95 -11.93 -11.53
N ARG A 225 7.68 -11.83 -11.12
CA ARG A 225 7.17 -12.42 -9.87
C ARG A 225 6.00 -13.35 -10.18
N SER A 226 6.29 -14.64 -10.33
CA SER A 226 5.32 -15.71 -10.58
C SER A 226 4.00 -15.52 -9.81
N GLY A 227 2.90 -15.31 -10.57
CA GLY A 227 1.54 -15.66 -10.17
C GLY A 227 0.79 -14.77 -9.16
N VAL A 228 1.46 -13.98 -8.32
CA VAL A 228 0.76 -13.23 -7.25
C VAL A 228 0.37 -11.83 -7.71
N THR A 229 -0.89 -11.68 -8.17
CA THR A 229 -1.50 -10.39 -8.55
C THR A 229 -1.87 -9.51 -7.37
N TRP A 230 -2.21 -10.12 -6.23
CA TRP A 230 -2.68 -9.43 -5.02
C TRP A 230 -1.65 -9.50 -3.89
N ARG A 231 -1.33 -8.35 -3.31
CA ARG A 231 -0.44 -8.18 -2.16
C ARG A 231 -1.19 -7.47 -1.04
N HIS A 232 -0.63 -7.45 0.16
CA HIS A 232 -1.18 -6.69 1.28
C HIS A 232 -0.14 -5.80 1.96
N THR A 233 -0.58 -4.90 2.85
CA THR A 233 0.31 -3.94 3.56
C THR A 233 1.59 -4.56 4.13
N TYR A 234 1.45 -5.76 4.70
CA TYR A 234 2.51 -6.50 5.38
C TYR A 234 3.24 -7.52 4.48
N TYR A 235 2.95 -7.55 3.18
CA TYR A 235 3.66 -8.37 2.20
C TYR A 235 5.04 -7.74 1.89
N LYS A 236 5.95 -7.84 2.85
CA LYS A 236 7.30 -7.29 2.81
C LYS A 236 8.29 -8.33 3.31
N PHE A 237 9.34 -8.59 2.55
CA PHE A 237 10.37 -9.55 2.90
C PHE A 237 11.68 -9.26 2.15
N ILE A 238 12.76 -9.85 2.62
CA ILE A 238 14.09 -9.74 2.03
C ILE A 238 14.50 -11.11 1.53
N VAL A 239 15.00 -11.18 0.30
CA VAL A 239 15.62 -12.38 -0.27
C VAL A 239 17.10 -12.11 -0.48
N LEU A 240 17.94 -13.02 -0.01
CA LEU A 240 19.39 -12.93 -0.13
C LEU A 240 19.89 -13.79 -1.29
N ASP A 241 20.88 -13.27 -2.01
CA ASP A 241 21.57 -13.97 -3.09
C ASP A 241 23.03 -14.21 -2.68
N GLY A 242 23.46 -15.49 -2.73
CA GLY A 242 24.78 -15.95 -2.24
C GLY A 242 24.62 -17.21 -1.39
N ARG A 243 25.57 -18.17 -1.44
CA ARG A 243 25.45 -19.46 -0.71
C ARG A 243 25.99 -19.43 0.73
N GLU A 244 26.98 -18.60 1.03
CA GLU A 244 27.66 -18.54 2.34
C GLU A 244 27.86 -17.11 2.85
N VAL A 245 28.13 -16.16 1.95
CA VAL A 245 28.10 -14.72 2.23
C VAL A 245 27.15 -14.09 1.21
N PRO A 246 26.10 -13.36 1.64
CA PRO A 246 25.19 -12.72 0.70
C PRO A 246 25.93 -11.60 -0.04
N THR A 247 25.84 -11.57 -1.37
CA THR A 247 26.48 -10.56 -2.22
C THR A 247 25.49 -9.52 -2.76
N SER A 248 24.19 -9.88 -2.76
CA SER A 248 23.09 -8.96 -3.06
C SER A 248 21.84 -9.33 -2.27
N ALA A 249 21.00 -8.33 -2.03
CA ALA A 249 19.72 -8.47 -1.34
C ALA A 249 18.61 -7.85 -2.18
N ARG A 250 17.47 -8.55 -2.22
CA ARG A 250 16.24 -8.16 -2.90
C ARG A 250 15.20 -7.84 -1.85
N VAL A 251 14.83 -6.56 -1.72
CA VAL A 251 13.85 -6.10 -0.73
C VAL A 251 12.50 -5.93 -1.42
N TYR A 252 11.55 -6.79 -1.06
CA TYR A 252 10.18 -6.78 -1.56
C TYR A 252 9.35 -5.83 -0.69
N ARG A 253 8.64 -4.89 -1.34
CA ARG A 253 7.81 -3.88 -0.67
C ARG A 253 6.33 -4.17 -0.89
N GLY A 254 5.48 -3.74 0.05
CA GLY A 254 4.04 -4.05 0.07
C GLY A 254 3.27 -3.63 -1.19
N LYS A 255 3.57 -2.44 -1.74
CA LYS A 255 3.00 -1.94 -3.02
C LYS A 255 3.65 -2.55 -4.26
N GLY A 256 4.43 -3.63 -4.13
CA GLY A 256 5.00 -4.36 -5.25
C GLY A 256 6.43 -4.00 -5.60
N ALA A 257 7.06 -3.00 -4.99
CA ALA A 257 8.42 -2.64 -5.37
C ALA A 257 9.46 -3.70 -5.07
N LEU A 258 10.49 -3.71 -5.93
CA LEU A 258 11.70 -4.46 -5.76
C LEU A 258 12.86 -3.49 -5.66
N LEU A 259 13.53 -3.49 -4.51
CA LEU A 259 14.78 -2.75 -4.35
C LEU A 259 15.94 -3.75 -4.31
N PHE A 260 17.02 -3.40 -4.98
CA PHE A 260 18.22 -4.22 -5.07
C PHE A 260 19.34 -3.53 -4.30
N TYR A 261 19.93 -4.25 -3.36
CA TYR A 261 21.09 -3.79 -2.60
C TYR A 261 22.28 -4.70 -2.92
N LYS A 262 23.47 -4.11 -3.03
CA LYS A 262 24.73 -4.82 -3.27
C LYS A 262 25.73 -4.52 -2.16
N ASP A 263 26.49 -5.53 -1.77
CA ASP A 263 27.63 -5.37 -0.86
C ASP A 263 28.86 -4.88 -1.64
N GLN A 264 29.48 -3.79 -1.19
CA GLN A 264 30.70 -3.21 -1.78
C GLN A 264 31.98 -3.61 -1.01
N ALA A 265 31.99 -4.80 -0.38
CA ALA A 265 33.11 -5.40 0.36
C ALA A 265 33.36 -4.86 1.78
N THR A 266 32.45 -4.04 2.31
CA THR A 266 32.53 -3.46 3.66
C THR A 266 31.27 -3.64 4.51
N GLY A 267 30.26 -4.42 4.04
CA GLY A 267 28.96 -4.50 4.71
C GLY A 267 28.08 -3.26 4.49
N GLU A 268 28.51 -2.36 3.59
CA GLU A 268 27.70 -1.24 3.12
C GLU A 268 26.82 -1.70 1.95
N TRP A 269 25.57 -2.03 2.30
CA TRP A 269 24.55 -2.42 1.34
C TRP A 269 23.99 -1.18 0.64
N GLN A 270 24.38 -0.97 -0.61
CA GLN A 270 23.99 0.21 -1.39
C GLN A 270 22.98 -0.14 -2.49
N SER A 271 22.00 0.75 -2.68
CA SER A 271 21.03 0.73 -3.78
C SER A 271 21.37 1.83 -4.80
N ASP A 272 20.52 2.03 -5.81
CA ASP A 272 20.65 3.13 -6.76
C ASP A 272 20.64 4.50 -6.09
N SER A 273 21.25 5.49 -6.74
CA SER A 273 21.42 6.84 -6.19
C SER A 273 20.12 7.59 -5.92
N ASP A 274 18.99 7.15 -6.51
CA ASP A 274 17.68 7.72 -6.22
C ASP A 274 17.00 7.07 -5.01
N ILE A 275 17.51 5.95 -4.50
CA ILE A 275 16.97 5.23 -3.34
C ILE A 275 17.72 5.66 -2.08
N ASN A 276 17.02 6.41 -1.22
CA ASN A 276 17.60 6.90 0.03
C ASN A 276 17.48 5.91 1.19
N ASP A 277 16.70 4.85 1.02
CA ASP A 277 16.48 3.85 2.04
C ASP A 277 17.77 3.07 2.29
N LEU A 278 18.04 2.76 3.56
CA LEU A 278 19.26 2.07 3.97
C LEU A 278 18.93 0.65 4.41
N LEU A 279 19.73 -0.32 3.97
CA LEU A 279 19.72 -1.68 4.47
C LEU A 279 20.98 -1.92 5.30
N THR A 280 20.85 -2.47 6.50
CA THR A 280 21.98 -2.89 7.33
C THR A 280 21.75 -4.26 7.94
N GLU A 281 22.82 -4.99 8.17
CA GLU A 281 22.77 -6.25 8.90
C GLU A 281 22.41 -6.01 10.38
N LEU A 282 21.54 -6.84 10.91
CA LEU A 282 21.22 -6.87 12.33
C LEU A 282 22.06 -7.96 12.99
N LEU A 283 22.84 -7.60 14.01
CA LEU A 283 23.61 -8.53 14.82
C LEU A 283 22.96 -8.72 16.20
N ASP A 284 23.10 -9.91 16.78
CA ASP A 284 22.72 -10.20 18.16
C ASP A 284 23.78 -9.71 19.16
N GLU A 285 23.52 -9.94 20.46
CA GLU A 285 24.41 -9.54 21.56
C GLU A 285 25.82 -10.16 21.47
N ASN A 286 25.96 -11.28 20.75
CA ASN A 286 27.23 -11.99 20.53
C ASN A 286 27.88 -11.60 19.19
N SER A 287 27.42 -10.52 18.56
CA SER A 287 27.86 -10.09 17.22
C SER A 287 27.64 -11.15 16.14
N GLN A 288 26.69 -12.08 16.35
CA GLN A 288 26.26 -13.03 15.33
C GLN A 288 25.14 -12.42 14.51
N TRP A 289 25.06 -12.79 13.24
CA TRP A 289 24.01 -12.30 12.37
C TRP A 289 22.62 -12.80 12.80
N ALA A 290 21.69 -11.86 12.99
CA ALA A 290 20.34 -12.08 13.50
C ALA A 290 19.24 -11.66 12.52
N GLY A 291 19.57 -10.90 11.46
CA GLY A 291 18.62 -10.48 10.44
C GLY A 291 19.00 -9.16 9.78
N TRP A 292 18.01 -8.29 9.55
CA TRP A 292 18.20 -7.00 8.87
C TRP A 292 17.45 -5.84 9.51
N LEU A 293 18.01 -4.65 9.37
CA LEU A 293 17.32 -3.38 9.56
C LEU A 293 17.16 -2.69 8.21
N TYR A 294 15.93 -2.28 7.91
CA TYR A 294 15.62 -1.45 6.76
C TYR A 294 15.10 -0.11 7.25
N TYR A 295 15.80 0.96 6.88
CA TYR A 295 15.42 2.32 7.20
C TYR A 295 14.66 2.90 6.01
N ASP A 296 13.34 2.99 6.13
CA ASP A 296 12.48 3.74 5.22
C ASP A 296 12.67 5.22 5.54
N ARG A 297 13.56 5.87 4.78
CA ARG A 297 13.96 7.27 5.02
C ARG A 297 12.88 8.25 4.56
N PHE A 298 11.91 7.80 3.78
CA PHE A 298 10.80 8.65 3.36
C PHE A 298 9.79 8.82 4.49
N ASN A 299 9.42 7.72 5.15
CA ASN A 299 8.42 7.71 6.21
C ASN A 299 9.03 7.84 7.61
N ASP A 300 10.36 7.99 7.73
CA ASP A 300 11.10 7.92 9.00
C ASP A 300 10.77 6.64 9.80
N ARG A 301 10.70 5.49 9.11
CA ARG A 301 10.38 4.18 9.73
C ARG A 301 11.57 3.25 9.75
N VAL A 302 11.62 2.39 10.76
CA VAL A 302 12.58 1.30 10.86
C VAL A 302 11.84 -0.02 10.82
N GLU A 303 12.21 -0.86 9.87
CA GLU A 303 11.68 -2.21 9.73
C GLU A 303 12.74 -3.23 10.14
N ARG A 304 12.35 -4.20 10.96
CA ARG A 304 13.23 -5.28 11.40
C ARG A 304 12.82 -6.57 10.71
N TYR A 305 13.80 -7.27 10.14
CA TYR A 305 13.61 -8.57 9.52
C TYR A 305 14.43 -9.62 10.26
N ASP A 306 13.90 -10.84 10.34
CA ASP A 306 14.65 -11.97 10.88
C ASP A 306 15.73 -12.48 9.90
N ALA A 307 16.53 -13.45 10.34
CA ALA A 307 17.55 -14.11 9.52
C ALA A 307 17.00 -14.80 8.27
N SER A 308 15.69 -15.12 8.22
CA SER A 308 15.06 -15.67 7.00
C SER A 308 14.52 -14.58 6.06
N GLY A 309 14.65 -13.31 6.44
CA GLY A 309 14.17 -12.16 5.68
C GLY A 309 12.68 -11.87 5.88
N LYS A 310 12.03 -12.39 6.93
CA LYS A 310 10.63 -12.07 7.25
C LYS A 310 10.53 -10.80 8.07
N LEU A 311 9.59 -9.94 7.76
CA LEU A 311 9.33 -8.72 8.51
C LEU A 311 8.76 -9.06 9.90
N VAL A 312 9.45 -8.70 10.98
CA VAL A 312 9.02 -8.99 12.36
C VAL A 312 8.55 -7.75 13.12
N SER A 313 9.02 -6.57 12.73
CA SER A 313 8.61 -5.32 13.37
C SER A 313 8.65 -4.15 12.39
N ILE A 314 7.69 -3.24 12.50
CA ILE A 314 7.73 -1.90 11.90
C ILE A 314 7.67 -0.90 13.04
N GLU A 315 8.65 -0.02 13.15
CA GLU A 315 8.72 1.06 14.12
C GLU A 315 8.59 2.40 13.40
N GLU A 316 7.64 3.23 13.83
CA GLU A 316 7.50 4.61 13.37
C GLU A 316 8.46 5.52 14.15
N ARG A 317 8.77 6.71 13.63
CA ARG A 317 9.61 7.72 14.30
C ARG A 317 9.24 7.99 15.77
N SER A 318 7.96 7.85 16.13
CA SER A 318 7.52 8.04 17.51
C SER A 318 8.01 6.95 18.46
N GLY A 319 8.56 5.84 17.98
CA GLY A 319 8.94 4.67 18.78
C GLY A 319 7.79 3.67 18.99
N GLN A 320 6.60 3.96 18.44
CA GLN A 320 5.50 2.99 18.39
C GLN A 320 5.75 1.95 17.29
N THR A 321 5.30 0.73 17.55
CA THR A 321 5.62 -0.47 16.81
C THR A 321 4.38 -1.27 16.39
N HIS A 322 4.48 -1.91 15.23
CA HIS A 322 3.65 -3.04 14.84
C HIS A 322 4.53 -4.30 14.88
N THR A 323 4.15 -5.27 15.69
CA THR A 323 4.83 -6.57 15.79
C THR A 323 4.10 -7.59 14.92
N LEU A 324 4.85 -8.29 14.07
CA LEU A 324 4.34 -9.31 13.15
C LEU A 324 4.71 -10.70 13.67
N ASN A 325 3.70 -11.54 13.89
CA ASN A 325 3.88 -12.91 14.36
C ASN A 325 3.53 -13.91 13.26
N TYR A 326 4.29 -15.00 13.16
CA TYR A 326 4.13 -16.02 12.14
C TYR A 326 3.71 -17.37 12.73
N ASP A 327 2.99 -18.17 11.94
CA ASP A 327 2.65 -19.54 12.31
C ASP A 327 3.83 -20.51 12.11
N ALA A 328 3.65 -21.78 12.49
CA ALA A 328 4.69 -22.82 12.37
C ALA A 328 5.10 -23.10 10.91
N ASN A 329 4.26 -22.75 9.93
CA ASN A 329 4.54 -22.87 8.50
C ASN A 329 5.21 -21.59 7.94
N GLY A 330 5.45 -20.59 8.80
CA GLY A 330 6.11 -19.35 8.43
C GLY A 330 5.22 -18.33 7.74
N ARG A 331 3.89 -18.44 7.86
CA ARG A 331 2.90 -17.52 7.30
C ARG A 331 2.46 -16.48 8.35
N LEU A 332 2.12 -15.27 7.93
CA LEU A 332 1.75 -14.18 8.85
C LEU A 332 0.47 -14.54 9.60
N PHE A 333 0.56 -14.70 10.92
CA PHE A 333 -0.55 -15.11 11.78
C PHE A 333 -1.25 -13.93 12.43
N SER A 334 -0.50 -12.93 12.90
CA SER A 334 -1.08 -11.72 13.49
C SER A 334 -0.18 -10.50 13.38
N VAL A 335 -0.80 -9.32 13.42
CA VAL A 335 -0.14 -8.03 13.61
C VAL A 335 -0.68 -7.40 14.88
N VAL A 336 0.20 -6.93 15.76
CA VAL A 336 -0.15 -6.33 17.05
C VAL A 336 0.49 -4.94 17.15
N ASP A 337 -0.28 -3.91 17.51
CA ASP A 337 0.27 -2.58 17.79
C ASP A 337 0.81 -2.45 19.22
N THR A 338 1.52 -1.35 19.50
CA THR A 338 2.07 -1.02 20.83
C THR A 338 1.02 -1.00 21.95
N LEU A 339 -0.25 -0.77 21.63
CA LEU A 339 -1.35 -0.64 22.59
C LEU A 339 -2.10 -1.96 22.80
N GLY A 340 -1.73 -3.00 22.03
CA GLY A 340 -2.24 -4.36 22.10
C GLY A 340 -3.38 -4.66 21.11
N GLN A 341 -3.83 -3.71 20.30
CA GLN A 341 -4.81 -3.99 19.25
C GLN A 341 -4.19 -4.98 18.25
N ARG A 342 -5.02 -5.88 17.71
CA ARG A 342 -4.52 -7.01 16.95
C ARG A 342 -5.41 -7.35 15.77
N LEU A 343 -4.77 -7.65 14.66
CA LEU A 343 -5.36 -8.38 13.53
C LEU A 343 -4.89 -9.83 13.55
N HIS A 344 -5.79 -10.74 13.20
CA HIS A 344 -5.46 -12.13 12.95
C HIS A 344 -5.73 -12.51 11.51
N PHE A 345 -4.93 -13.46 11.03
CA PHE A 345 -4.95 -13.91 9.66
C PHE A 345 -5.06 -15.43 9.61
N THR A 346 -5.85 -15.93 8.65
CA THR A 346 -5.94 -17.37 8.37
C THR A 346 -5.66 -17.64 6.90
N TYR A 347 -5.39 -18.90 6.58
CA TYR A 347 -5.03 -19.35 5.25
C TYR A 347 -5.83 -20.58 4.85
N ASP A 348 -6.10 -20.73 3.56
CA ASP A 348 -6.72 -21.93 3.01
C ASP A 348 -5.69 -23.06 2.87
N ASP A 349 -6.16 -24.24 2.43
CA ASP A 349 -5.32 -25.42 2.23
C ASP A 349 -4.26 -25.24 1.13
N ASN A 350 -4.47 -24.28 0.22
CA ASN A 350 -3.52 -23.91 -0.83
C ASN A 350 -2.50 -22.86 -0.36
N GLY A 351 -2.62 -22.37 0.87
CA GLY A 351 -1.77 -21.32 1.43
C GLY A 351 -2.15 -19.90 1.01
N ASN A 352 -3.30 -19.70 0.35
CA ASN A 352 -3.82 -18.37 0.08
C ASN A 352 -4.38 -17.73 1.35
N PHE A 353 -4.35 -16.41 1.39
CA PHE A 353 -4.86 -15.62 2.50
C PHE A 353 -6.38 -15.73 2.59
N ALA A 354 -6.94 -16.48 3.54
CA ALA A 354 -8.37 -16.81 3.56
C ALA A 354 -9.23 -15.84 4.38
N SER A 355 -8.72 -15.33 5.50
CA SER A 355 -9.49 -14.41 6.33
C SER A 355 -8.63 -13.40 7.09
N LEU A 356 -9.25 -12.26 7.39
CA LEU A 356 -8.79 -11.26 8.33
C LEU A 356 -9.81 -11.15 9.46
N ILE A 357 -9.37 -11.24 10.71
CA ILE A 357 -10.22 -11.01 11.88
C ILE A 357 -9.73 -9.74 12.58
N ASP A 358 -10.65 -8.81 12.78
CA ASP A 358 -10.37 -7.50 13.36
C ASP A 358 -10.39 -7.52 14.92
N PRO A 359 -10.04 -6.41 15.60
CA PRO A 359 -10.02 -6.33 17.06
C PRO A 359 -11.38 -6.55 17.75
N SER A 360 -12.49 -6.36 17.03
CA SER A 360 -13.85 -6.64 17.53
C SER A 360 -14.24 -8.11 17.33
N GLY A 361 -13.44 -8.89 16.60
CA GLY A 361 -13.74 -10.27 16.22
C GLY A 361 -14.57 -10.39 14.93
N ASN A 362 -14.80 -9.30 14.20
CA ASN A 362 -15.46 -9.39 12.90
C ASN A 362 -14.50 -10.01 11.87
N THR A 363 -15.06 -10.74 10.91
CA THR A 363 -14.28 -11.49 9.93
C THR A 363 -14.52 -10.96 8.52
N PHE A 364 -13.43 -10.69 7.80
CA PHE A 364 -13.41 -10.47 6.36
C PHE A 364 -12.92 -11.76 5.70
N LEU A 365 -13.63 -12.26 4.69
CA LEU A 365 -13.29 -13.49 3.97
C LEU A 365 -12.81 -13.16 2.56
N PHE A 366 -11.77 -13.85 2.12
CA PHE A 366 -11.13 -13.69 0.84
C PHE A 366 -11.21 -15.02 0.09
N ASN A 367 -11.94 -15.04 -1.02
CA ASN A 367 -12.14 -16.26 -1.80
C ASN A 367 -11.34 -16.21 -3.09
N TYR A 368 -10.73 -17.34 -3.42
CA TYR A 368 -9.86 -17.49 -4.59
C TYR A 368 -10.42 -18.55 -5.53
N GLU A 369 -10.14 -18.40 -6.82
CA GLU A 369 -10.35 -19.48 -7.79
C GLU A 369 -9.09 -20.35 -7.95
N GLY A 370 -9.19 -21.46 -8.69
CA GLY A 370 -8.12 -22.47 -8.78
C GLY A 370 -6.79 -21.99 -9.41
N ASN A 371 -6.78 -20.83 -10.08
CA ASN A 371 -5.56 -20.21 -10.63
C ASN A 371 -4.91 -19.21 -9.66
N GLY A 372 -5.45 -19.01 -8.46
CA GLY A 372 -4.92 -18.08 -7.45
C GLY A 372 -5.42 -16.64 -7.54
N ASN A 373 -6.38 -16.30 -8.42
CA ASN A 373 -7.00 -14.97 -8.42
C ASN A 373 -7.98 -14.81 -7.24
N LEU A 374 -7.93 -13.66 -6.56
CA LEU A 374 -8.94 -13.26 -5.58
C LEU A 374 -10.23 -12.90 -6.31
N ILE A 375 -11.26 -13.75 -6.21
CA ILE A 375 -12.55 -13.55 -6.89
C ILE A 375 -13.56 -12.81 -6.03
N SER A 376 -13.42 -12.80 -4.71
CA SER A 376 -14.33 -12.01 -3.87
C SER A 376 -13.79 -11.66 -2.48
N ILE A 377 -14.25 -10.53 -1.94
CA ILE A 377 -14.15 -10.21 -0.52
C ILE A 377 -15.57 -10.17 0.07
N THR A 378 -15.81 -10.96 1.10
CA THR A 378 -17.03 -10.89 1.92
C THR A 378 -16.71 -10.12 3.19
N TYR A 379 -17.45 -9.05 3.47
CA TYR A 379 -17.22 -8.19 4.62
C TYR A 379 -17.95 -8.74 5.87
N PRO A 380 -17.68 -8.21 7.10
CA PRO A 380 -18.23 -8.66 8.40
C PRO A 380 -19.72 -9.00 8.49
N ASP A 381 -20.46 -8.52 7.55
CA ASP A 381 -21.87 -8.44 7.50
C ASP A 381 -22.48 -9.37 6.42
N ASN A 382 -21.68 -9.94 5.50
CA ASN A 382 -22.02 -10.99 4.51
C ASN A 382 -22.44 -10.59 3.06
N LYS A 383 -22.38 -9.34 2.65
CA LYS A 383 -22.32 -8.86 1.25
C LYS A 383 -20.87 -8.97 0.80
N THR A 384 -20.75 -8.91 -0.50
CA THR A 384 -19.57 -9.39 -1.17
C THR A 384 -19.27 -8.49 -2.34
N ARG A 385 -18.00 -8.10 -2.46
CA ARG A 385 -17.45 -7.50 -3.67
C ARG A 385 -16.80 -8.60 -4.49
N THR A 386 -17.09 -8.63 -5.79
CA THR A 386 -16.61 -9.65 -6.72
C THR A 386 -15.65 -9.06 -7.73
N TYR A 387 -14.60 -9.81 -8.07
CA TYR A 387 -13.58 -9.44 -9.05
C TYR A 387 -13.64 -10.41 -10.23
N HIS A 388 -13.66 -9.85 -11.44
CA HIS A 388 -13.73 -10.60 -12.68
C HIS A 388 -12.38 -10.56 -13.39
N TYR A 389 -11.96 -11.70 -13.95
CA TYR A 389 -10.66 -11.84 -14.62
C TYR A 389 -10.81 -12.47 -15.99
N ASN A 390 -9.88 -12.11 -16.88
CA ASN A 390 -9.66 -12.81 -18.16
C ASN A 390 -10.92 -12.99 -19.02
N GLU A 391 -11.87 -12.07 -18.91
CA GLU A 391 -13.06 -12.06 -19.75
C GLU A 391 -12.67 -11.71 -21.18
N SER A 392 -12.89 -12.61 -22.14
CA SER A 392 -12.42 -12.46 -23.52
C SER A 392 -12.87 -11.16 -24.22
N ALA A 393 -14.02 -10.62 -23.80
CA ALA A 393 -14.56 -9.35 -24.27
C ALA A 393 -13.68 -8.13 -23.88
N TYR A 394 -12.89 -8.26 -22.81
CA TYR A 394 -12.08 -7.20 -22.23
C TYR A 394 -10.57 -7.47 -22.32
N THR A 395 -10.13 -8.61 -22.85
CA THR A 395 -8.71 -8.94 -23.06
C THR A 395 -8.27 -8.88 -24.52
N SER A 396 -9.07 -8.26 -25.40
CA SER A 396 -8.85 -8.27 -26.85
C SER A 396 -8.67 -9.69 -27.43
N GLY A 397 -9.33 -10.69 -26.82
CA GLY A 397 -9.22 -12.10 -27.19
C GLY A 397 -7.94 -12.81 -26.75
N ALA A 398 -7.02 -12.14 -26.05
CA ALA A 398 -5.84 -12.77 -25.47
C ALA A 398 -6.19 -13.52 -24.17
N ASN A 399 -5.47 -14.60 -23.88
CA ASN A 399 -5.58 -15.31 -22.62
C ASN A 399 -4.67 -14.67 -21.58
N LEU A 400 -5.23 -13.74 -20.80
CA LEU A 400 -4.57 -13.01 -19.73
C LEU A 400 -5.18 -13.46 -18.39
N SER A 401 -4.85 -14.67 -17.94
CA SER A 401 -5.47 -15.36 -16.79
C SER A 401 -5.57 -14.53 -15.51
N HIS A 402 -4.70 -13.56 -15.35
CA HIS A 402 -4.54 -12.72 -14.17
C HIS A 402 -4.94 -11.26 -14.39
N ALA A 403 -5.49 -10.91 -15.55
CA ALA A 403 -5.95 -9.56 -15.85
C ALA A 403 -7.34 -9.34 -15.24
N LEU A 404 -7.42 -8.47 -14.21
CA LEU A 404 -8.66 -7.97 -13.63
C LEU A 404 -9.42 -7.16 -14.69
N THR A 405 -10.56 -7.68 -15.14
CA THR A 405 -11.40 -7.10 -16.19
C THR A 405 -12.62 -6.36 -15.64
N GLY A 406 -12.98 -6.57 -14.37
CA GLY A 406 -13.99 -5.75 -13.72
C GLY A 406 -14.22 -6.03 -12.25
N ILE A 407 -15.07 -5.20 -11.66
CA ILE A 407 -15.50 -5.27 -10.26
C ILE A 407 -17.02 -5.19 -10.22
N THR A 408 -17.65 -6.17 -9.57
CA THR A 408 -19.04 -6.08 -9.15
C THR A 408 -19.08 -5.72 -7.67
N ASP A 409 -19.76 -4.62 -7.36
CA ASP A 409 -19.90 -4.12 -5.99
C ASP A 409 -20.87 -4.97 -5.16
N GLU A 410 -21.04 -4.55 -3.91
CA GLU A 410 -21.90 -5.19 -2.93
C GLU A 410 -23.40 -4.98 -3.20
N ASN A 411 -23.76 -4.08 -4.13
CA ASN A 411 -25.12 -3.93 -4.66
C ASN A 411 -25.42 -4.92 -5.80
N GLY A 412 -24.41 -5.67 -6.28
CA GLY A 412 -24.54 -6.60 -7.41
C GLY A 412 -24.39 -5.92 -8.78
N VAL A 413 -23.92 -4.68 -8.81
CA VAL A 413 -23.74 -3.88 -10.02
C VAL A 413 -22.29 -3.96 -10.48
N ARG A 414 -22.04 -4.09 -11.79
CA ARG A 414 -20.67 -4.00 -12.35
C ARG A 414 -20.19 -2.56 -12.32
N TYR A 415 -19.67 -2.16 -11.17
CA TYR A 415 -19.20 -0.82 -10.88
C TYR A 415 -17.99 -0.39 -11.73
N ALA A 416 -17.07 -1.29 -12.06
CA ALA A 416 -15.87 -0.96 -12.84
C ALA A 416 -15.54 -2.00 -13.91
N THR A 417 -15.01 -1.53 -15.05
CA THR A 417 -14.55 -2.37 -16.17
C THR A 417 -13.18 -1.91 -16.66
N TYR A 418 -12.31 -2.87 -16.96
CA TYR A 418 -10.95 -2.64 -17.45
C TYR A 418 -10.69 -3.49 -18.68
N THR A 419 -10.22 -2.85 -19.75
CA THR A 419 -9.92 -3.51 -21.03
C THR A 419 -8.43 -3.48 -21.29
N TYR A 420 -7.90 -4.56 -21.88
CA TYR A 420 -6.48 -4.76 -22.17
C TYR A 420 -6.25 -5.02 -23.66
N ASP A 421 -5.09 -4.61 -24.16
CA ASP A 421 -4.59 -5.07 -25.47
C ASP A 421 -4.03 -6.51 -25.39
N THR A 422 -3.64 -7.06 -26.54
CA THR A 422 -3.11 -8.44 -26.63
C THR A 422 -1.77 -8.63 -25.92
N SER A 423 -1.10 -7.55 -25.51
CA SER A 423 0.15 -7.55 -24.76
C SER A 423 -0.07 -7.40 -23.24
N GLY A 424 -1.32 -7.35 -22.78
CA GLY A 424 -1.66 -7.19 -21.37
C GLY A 424 -1.51 -5.76 -20.84
N ARG A 425 -1.48 -4.74 -21.71
CA ARG A 425 -1.52 -3.33 -21.28
C ARG A 425 -2.97 -2.87 -21.20
N ALA A 426 -3.34 -2.21 -20.11
CA ALA A 426 -4.67 -1.65 -19.94
C ALA A 426 -4.91 -0.49 -20.93
N ILE A 427 -5.94 -0.58 -21.75
CA ILE A 427 -6.28 0.42 -22.79
C ILE A 427 -7.59 1.16 -22.50
N VAL A 428 -8.43 0.65 -21.59
CA VAL A 428 -9.62 1.36 -21.12
C VAL A 428 -9.81 1.10 -19.63
N THR A 429 -10.20 2.13 -18.90
CA THR A 429 -10.77 2.02 -17.56
C THR A 429 -12.03 2.86 -17.47
N GLU A 430 -13.09 2.33 -16.88
CA GLU A 430 -14.36 3.03 -16.75
C GLU A 430 -15.18 2.49 -15.57
N HIS A 431 -16.10 3.33 -15.09
CA HIS A 431 -17.19 2.94 -14.23
C HIS A 431 -18.45 2.57 -15.02
N ALA A 432 -19.45 2.08 -14.29
CA ALA A 432 -20.74 1.74 -14.86
C ALA A 432 -21.30 2.89 -15.74
N GLY A 433 -21.89 2.52 -16.87
CA GLY A 433 -22.45 3.49 -17.82
C GLY A 433 -21.42 4.37 -18.56
N GLY A 434 -20.11 4.06 -18.48
CA GLY A 434 -19.05 4.85 -19.11
C GLY A 434 -18.67 6.11 -18.32
N ALA A 435 -19.12 6.22 -17.07
CA ALA A 435 -18.64 7.25 -16.15
C ALA A 435 -17.13 7.08 -15.92
N ASP A 436 -16.43 8.19 -15.76
CA ASP A 436 -14.98 8.26 -15.54
C ASP A 436 -14.14 7.44 -16.55
N ARG A 437 -14.65 7.29 -17.77
CA ARG A 437 -14.02 6.50 -18.83
C ARG A 437 -12.75 7.16 -19.35
N HIS A 438 -11.63 6.45 -19.26
CA HIS A 438 -10.35 6.85 -19.82
C HIS A 438 -9.87 5.79 -20.83
N ALA A 439 -9.51 6.22 -22.03
CA ALA A 439 -8.93 5.35 -23.06
C ALA A 439 -7.45 5.70 -23.31
N LEU A 440 -6.58 4.70 -23.33
CA LEU A 440 -5.13 4.86 -23.45
C LEU A 440 -4.66 4.30 -24.79
N ASN A 441 -3.86 5.10 -25.51
CA ASN A 441 -3.21 4.75 -26.75
C ASN A 441 -1.69 4.89 -26.60
N TYR A 442 -0.98 3.77 -26.51
CA TYR A 442 0.48 3.72 -26.36
C TYR A 442 1.17 3.95 -27.70
N VAL A 443 1.56 5.20 -27.96
CA VAL A 443 2.18 5.61 -29.25
C VAL A 443 3.61 5.11 -29.35
N SER A 444 4.37 5.15 -28.25
CA SER A 444 5.74 4.64 -28.15
C SER A 444 6.09 4.31 -26.69
N GLY A 445 7.27 3.76 -26.41
CA GLY A 445 7.73 3.51 -25.04
C GLY A 445 7.94 4.78 -24.19
N SER A 446 7.92 5.96 -24.81
CA SER A 446 8.09 7.27 -24.14
C SER A 446 6.87 8.18 -24.31
N SER A 447 5.76 7.71 -24.88
CA SER A 447 4.59 8.56 -25.12
C SER A 447 3.27 7.78 -25.16
N THR A 448 2.28 8.27 -24.42
CA THR A 448 0.92 7.71 -24.34
C THR A 448 -0.10 8.83 -24.51
N VAL A 449 -1.09 8.62 -25.38
CA VAL A 449 -2.25 9.52 -25.50
C VAL A 449 -3.38 8.97 -24.65
N VAL A 450 -3.94 9.79 -23.76
CA VAL A 450 -5.12 9.45 -22.96
C VAL A 450 -6.29 10.31 -23.41
N THR A 451 -7.40 9.66 -23.71
CA THR A 451 -8.70 10.31 -23.92
C THR A 451 -9.48 10.26 -22.62
N ASP A 452 -9.88 11.42 -22.10
CA ASP A 452 -10.64 11.55 -20.85
C ASP A 452 -12.16 11.28 -21.07
N PRO A 453 -12.98 11.35 -20.01
CA PRO A 453 -14.41 11.06 -20.11
C PRO A 453 -15.19 12.09 -20.96
N LEU A 454 -14.64 13.29 -21.18
CA LEU A 454 -15.23 14.32 -22.04
C LEU A 454 -14.79 14.18 -23.51
N GLY A 455 -13.90 13.22 -23.81
CA GLY A 455 -13.34 13.01 -25.14
C GLY A 455 -12.10 13.85 -25.44
N SER A 456 -11.60 14.61 -24.47
CA SER A 456 -10.39 15.41 -24.61
C SER A 456 -9.15 14.53 -24.59
N GLN A 457 -8.16 14.86 -25.42
CA GLN A 457 -6.93 14.09 -25.54
C GLN A 457 -5.73 14.80 -24.92
N TYR A 458 -4.96 14.05 -24.15
CA TYR A 458 -3.73 14.47 -23.49
C TYR A 458 -2.59 13.54 -23.90
N THR A 459 -1.51 14.10 -24.42
CA THR A 459 -0.28 13.37 -24.73
C THR A 459 0.65 13.48 -23.55
N TYR A 460 0.91 12.35 -22.92
CA TYR A 460 1.86 12.19 -21.83
C TYR A 460 3.19 11.72 -22.37
N ASN A 461 4.28 12.33 -21.90
CA ASN A 461 5.63 12.01 -22.34
C ASN A 461 6.47 11.53 -21.15
N PHE A 462 7.33 10.56 -21.40
CA PHE A 462 8.14 9.91 -20.39
C PHE A 462 9.61 9.84 -20.80
N GLN A 463 10.49 9.80 -19.80
CA GLN A 463 11.88 9.42 -19.98
C GLN A 463 12.27 8.41 -18.90
N THR A 464 13.17 7.50 -19.23
CA THR A 464 13.67 6.51 -18.27
C THR A 464 14.90 7.06 -17.56
N ILE A 465 14.83 7.18 -16.24
CA ILE A 465 15.94 7.63 -15.38
C ILE A 465 16.15 6.57 -14.31
N LEU A 466 17.37 6.02 -14.22
CA LEU A 466 17.71 4.97 -13.24
C LEU A 466 16.73 3.78 -13.23
N GLY A 467 16.28 3.39 -14.42
CA GLY A 467 15.35 2.28 -14.60
C GLY A 467 13.86 2.61 -14.45
N VAL A 468 13.53 3.83 -14.03
CA VAL A 468 12.18 4.30 -13.69
C VAL A 468 11.64 5.18 -14.82
N ALA A 469 10.41 4.94 -15.28
CA ALA A 469 9.76 5.83 -16.24
C ALA A 469 9.18 7.06 -15.52
N LYS A 470 9.75 8.23 -15.79
CA LYS A 470 9.34 9.50 -15.17
C LYS A 470 8.62 10.39 -16.19
N SER A 471 7.51 11.00 -15.79
CA SER A 471 6.82 12.00 -16.62
C SER A 471 7.74 13.18 -16.90
N VAL A 472 7.85 13.59 -18.16
CA VAL A 472 8.54 14.83 -18.57
C VAL A 472 7.55 15.95 -18.89
N GLY A 473 6.27 15.74 -18.60
CA GLY A 473 5.18 16.67 -18.87
C GLY A 473 4.11 16.10 -19.80
N GLN A 474 3.02 16.85 -19.88
CA GLN A 474 1.83 16.47 -20.64
C GLN A 474 1.34 17.63 -21.51
N SER A 475 0.68 17.31 -22.62
CA SER A 475 -0.11 18.30 -23.35
C SER A 475 -1.43 18.59 -22.66
N GLN A 476 -2.05 19.70 -23.03
CA GLN A 476 -3.41 20.09 -22.65
C GLN A 476 -4.12 20.64 -23.89
N PRO A 477 -5.36 20.21 -24.18
CA PRO A 477 -6.15 20.77 -25.27
C PRO A 477 -6.55 22.23 -24.98
N ALA A 478 -6.94 22.95 -26.02
CA ALA A 478 -7.51 24.29 -25.87
C ALA A 478 -8.85 24.23 -25.10
N GLY A 479 -9.14 25.25 -24.30
CA GLY A 479 -10.38 25.34 -23.53
C GLY A 479 -10.58 26.73 -22.92
N SER A 480 -11.83 27.14 -22.67
CA SER A 480 -12.22 28.44 -22.07
C SER A 480 -11.32 29.64 -22.38
N GLY A 481 -10.98 29.87 -23.66
CA GLY A 481 -10.15 31.01 -24.08
C GLY A 481 -8.62 30.83 -23.91
N CYS A 482 -8.15 29.69 -23.44
CA CYS A 482 -6.74 29.29 -23.45
C CYS A 482 -6.43 28.46 -24.71
N SER A 483 -5.28 28.74 -25.33
CA SER A 483 -4.75 27.89 -26.40
C SER A 483 -4.26 26.55 -25.86
N ALA A 484 -4.12 25.57 -26.73
CA ALA A 484 -3.45 24.31 -26.37
C ALA A 484 -2.03 24.60 -25.87
N ALA A 485 -1.60 23.86 -24.85
CA ALA A 485 -0.34 24.09 -24.15
C ALA A 485 0.27 22.77 -23.67
N SER A 486 1.45 22.83 -23.06
CA SER A 486 2.10 21.68 -22.44
C SER A 486 2.84 22.08 -21.18
N SER A 487 2.78 21.23 -20.15
CA SER A 487 3.67 21.30 -19.02
C SER A 487 4.99 20.58 -19.34
N ALA A 488 6.02 20.84 -18.54
CA ALA A 488 7.28 20.10 -18.63
C ALA A 488 7.84 19.80 -17.24
N THR A 489 8.53 18.67 -17.11
CA THR A 489 9.30 18.33 -15.92
C THR A 489 10.69 17.86 -16.34
N THR A 490 11.72 18.37 -15.68
CA THR A 490 13.10 17.93 -15.88
C THR A 490 13.66 17.36 -14.58
N TYR A 491 14.70 16.54 -14.71
CA TYR A 491 15.30 15.83 -13.59
C TYR A 491 16.81 15.99 -13.59
N ASP A 492 17.40 15.91 -12.40
CA ASP A 492 18.84 15.79 -12.25
C ASP A 492 19.32 14.34 -12.49
N VAL A 493 20.64 14.13 -12.42
CA VAL A 493 21.26 12.81 -12.62
C VAL A 493 20.89 11.78 -11.57
N ASN A 494 20.39 12.20 -10.40
CA ASN A 494 19.90 11.33 -9.32
C ASN A 494 18.38 11.13 -9.41
N GLY A 495 17.73 11.64 -10.45
CA GLY A 495 16.30 11.53 -10.66
C GLY A 495 15.46 12.43 -9.77
N ASN A 496 16.01 13.45 -9.11
CA ASN A 496 15.19 14.47 -8.45
C ASN A 496 14.59 15.43 -9.46
N VAL A 497 13.43 15.97 -9.16
CA VAL A 497 12.79 16.98 -10.02
C VAL A 497 13.65 18.25 -10.01
N ALA A 498 14.37 18.53 -11.09
CA ALA A 498 15.21 19.72 -11.22
C ALA A 498 14.40 20.96 -11.58
N SER A 499 13.36 20.80 -12.41
CA SER A 499 12.42 21.88 -12.72
C SER A 499 11.04 21.38 -13.15
N ARG A 500 10.05 22.24 -13.01
CA ARG A 500 8.70 22.09 -13.57
C ARG A 500 8.33 23.35 -14.32
N ALA A 501 7.67 23.21 -15.47
CA ALA A 501 7.02 24.30 -16.18
C ALA A 501 5.51 24.06 -16.18
N ASP A 502 4.73 25.07 -15.80
CA ASP A 502 3.27 25.04 -15.89
C ASP A 502 2.80 25.15 -17.36
N PHE A 503 1.50 25.08 -17.61
CA PHE A 503 0.93 25.22 -18.96
C PHE A 503 1.07 26.64 -19.55
N ASN A 504 1.43 27.64 -18.75
CA ASN A 504 1.81 28.97 -19.23
C ASN A 504 3.32 29.08 -19.50
N GLY A 505 4.07 28.01 -19.25
CA GLY A 505 5.52 27.93 -19.36
C GLY A 505 6.27 28.53 -18.18
N ASN A 506 5.60 29.04 -17.14
CA ASN A 506 6.29 29.56 -15.95
C ASN A 506 6.98 28.42 -15.22
N LYS A 507 8.19 28.68 -14.73
CA LYS A 507 9.08 27.65 -14.20
C LYS A 507 9.16 27.72 -12.68
N THR A 508 9.24 26.52 -12.10
CA THR A 508 9.70 26.27 -10.75
C THR A 508 10.99 25.46 -10.83
N CYS A 509 12.03 25.91 -10.16
CA CYS A 509 13.36 25.29 -10.16
C CYS A 509 13.70 24.83 -8.75
N TYR A 510 14.33 23.66 -8.61
CA TYR A 510 14.58 23.03 -7.32
C TYR A 510 16.08 22.79 -7.11
N ALA A 511 16.51 22.79 -5.86
CA ALA A 511 17.83 22.31 -5.43
C ALA A 511 17.68 21.34 -4.27
N TYR A 512 18.53 20.31 -4.25
CA TYR A 512 18.49 19.23 -3.27
C TYR A 512 19.84 19.08 -2.58
N ASP A 513 19.80 18.74 -1.29
CA ASP A 513 20.91 18.08 -0.61
C ASP A 513 20.96 16.63 -1.09
N LEU A 514 21.96 16.27 -1.89
CA LEU A 514 22.09 14.95 -2.49
C LEU A 514 22.52 13.85 -1.48
N SER A 515 22.95 14.21 -0.26
CA SER A 515 23.33 13.22 0.75
C SER A 515 22.12 12.55 1.41
N ARG A 516 21.01 13.29 1.51
CA ARG A 516 19.73 12.82 2.08
C ARG A 516 18.54 12.99 1.13
N ASN A 517 18.80 13.51 -0.05
CA ASN A 517 17.84 13.79 -1.11
C ASN A 517 16.68 14.70 -0.67
N LEU A 518 17.02 15.77 0.05
CA LEU A 518 16.08 16.72 0.62
C LEU A 518 16.06 18.00 -0.18
N GLU A 519 14.88 18.50 -0.53
CA GLU A 519 14.76 19.80 -1.19
C GLU A 519 15.22 20.91 -0.24
N ILE A 520 16.31 21.59 -0.56
CA ILE A 520 16.86 22.68 0.25
C ILE A 520 16.45 24.06 -0.25
N ALA A 521 16.07 24.17 -1.53
CA ALA A 521 15.54 25.40 -2.09
C ALA A 521 14.60 25.13 -3.27
N ARG A 522 13.61 26.02 -3.44
CA ARG A 522 12.85 26.17 -4.68
C ARG A 522 12.71 27.64 -5.05
N VAL A 523 12.66 27.89 -6.35
CA VAL A 523 12.38 29.21 -6.93
C VAL A 523 11.17 29.06 -7.83
N GLU A 524 10.10 29.76 -7.52
CA GLU A 524 8.80 29.69 -8.23
C GLU A 524 8.51 31.00 -8.95
N GLY A 525 7.60 30.97 -9.93
CA GLY A 525 7.14 32.18 -10.62
C GLY A 525 8.10 32.73 -11.68
N MET A 526 9.09 31.93 -12.07
CA MET A 526 10.07 32.32 -13.09
C MET A 526 9.43 32.35 -14.47
N SER A 527 9.75 33.38 -15.26
CA SER A 527 9.14 33.55 -16.59
C SER A 527 9.46 32.40 -17.55
N SER A 528 8.58 32.15 -18.51
CA SER A 528 8.79 31.09 -19.52
C SER A 528 10.04 31.27 -20.37
N ALA A 529 10.48 32.51 -20.58
CA ALA A 529 11.72 32.85 -21.29
C ALA A 529 12.99 32.63 -20.46
N SER A 530 12.89 32.61 -19.13
CA SER A 530 14.04 32.45 -18.22
C SER A 530 14.47 30.97 -18.14
N SER A 531 15.78 30.72 -18.02
CA SER A 531 16.29 29.38 -17.70
C SER A 531 16.42 29.20 -16.20
N CYS A 532 16.22 27.98 -15.70
CA CYS A 532 16.50 27.69 -14.30
C CYS A 532 17.96 28.04 -13.97
N PRO A 533 18.23 28.65 -12.80
CA PRO A 533 19.58 28.93 -12.37
C PRO A 533 20.35 27.62 -12.18
N ALA A 534 21.65 27.64 -12.44
CA ALA A 534 22.52 26.47 -12.22
C ALA A 534 22.52 26.02 -10.74
N ASP A 535 22.30 26.95 -9.82
CA ASP A 535 22.18 26.72 -8.39
C ASP A 535 21.00 27.54 -7.83
N ALA A 536 19.85 26.88 -7.67
CA ALA A 536 18.67 27.50 -7.07
C ALA A 536 18.86 27.82 -5.57
N GLY A 537 19.79 27.13 -4.89
CA GLY A 537 20.13 27.35 -3.49
C GLY A 537 20.79 28.71 -3.24
N ASN A 538 21.61 29.19 -4.18
CA ASN A 538 22.27 30.49 -4.10
C ASN A 538 21.64 31.58 -4.98
N TYR A 539 20.57 31.26 -5.71
CA TYR A 539 19.87 32.22 -6.55
C TYR A 539 19.17 33.31 -5.72
N THR A 540 19.15 34.54 -6.24
CA THR A 540 18.39 35.67 -5.68
C THR A 540 17.32 36.09 -6.69
N PRO A 541 16.02 36.01 -6.34
CA PRO A 541 14.94 36.49 -7.19
C PRO A 541 15.16 37.93 -7.67
N ALA A 542 14.90 38.17 -8.96
CA ALA A 542 15.08 39.49 -9.53
C ALA A 542 14.01 40.47 -9.01
N SER A 543 14.43 41.67 -8.61
CA SER A 543 13.52 42.72 -8.11
C SER A 543 12.48 43.11 -9.15
N GLY A 544 11.23 43.28 -8.71
CA GLY A 544 10.10 43.65 -9.58
C GLY A 544 9.55 42.50 -10.44
N THR A 545 9.97 41.26 -10.20
CA THR A 545 9.42 40.07 -10.86
C THR A 545 8.42 39.35 -9.94
N SER A 546 7.74 38.33 -10.47
CA SER A 546 6.89 37.42 -9.69
C SER A 546 7.66 36.25 -9.07
N GLU A 547 9.00 36.28 -9.16
CA GLU A 547 9.83 35.21 -8.64
C GLU A 547 9.82 35.21 -7.10
N ARG A 548 9.66 34.03 -6.51
CA ARG A 548 9.76 33.84 -5.06
C ARG A 548 10.67 32.66 -4.76
N LYS A 549 11.51 32.82 -3.73
CA LYS A 549 12.42 31.77 -3.28
C LYS A 549 11.97 31.26 -1.92
N ILE A 550 11.99 29.94 -1.77
CA ILE A 550 11.75 29.25 -0.51
C ILE A 550 12.98 28.40 -0.22
N THR A 551 13.53 28.49 0.98
CA THR A 551 14.62 27.64 1.45
C THR A 551 14.20 26.85 2.66
N THR A 552 14.62 25.58 2.72
CA THR A 552 14.30 24.68 3.83
C THR A 552 15.57 24.17 4.49
N GLY A 553 15.75 24.51 5.76
CA GLY A 553 16.68 23.84 6.65
C GLY A 553 16.02 22.61 7.27
N TRP A 554 16.72 21.48 7.26
CA TRP A 554 16.20 20.20 7.70
C TRP A 554 16.78 19.75 9.04
N HIS A 555 15.99 19.02 9.82
CA HIS A 555 16.46 18.33 11.02
C HIS A 555 17.60 17.38 10.67
N ALA A 556 18.62 17.26 11.54
CA ALA A 556 19.84 16.50 11.24
C ALA A 556 19.58 15.03 10.87
N ASN A 557 18.56 14.40 11.48
CA ASN A 557 18.27 12.97 11.31
C ASN A 557 16.91 12.67 10.67
N PHE A 558 15.94 13.58 10.76
CA PHE A 558 14.56 13.34 10.34
C PHE A 558 14.24 14.14 9.09
N ARG A 559 13.29 13.70 8.28
CA ARG A 559 12.78 14.47 7.14
C ARG A 559 11.77 15.53 7.61
N LEU A 560 12.19 16.35 8.58
CA LEU A 560 11.40 17.39 9.22
C LEU A 560 12.04 18.76 9.02
N PRO A 561 11.33 19.78 8.54
CA PRO A 561 11.87 21.12 8.39
C PRO A 561 12.07 21.78 9.76
N VAL A 562 13.25 22.36 10.01
CA VAL A 562 13.54 23.16 11.21
C VAL A 562 13.50 24.66 10.95
N LEU A 563 13.70 25.06 9.68
CA LEU A 563 13.63 26.44 9.23
C LEU A 563 13.07 26.47 7.81
N VAL A 564 12.04 27.28 7.58
CA VAL A 564 11.52 27.59 6.25
C VAL A 564 11.54 29.09 6.08
N THR A 565 12.29 29.57 5.11
CA THR A 565 12.37 31.00 4.78
C THR A 565 11.68 31.23 3.45
N GLU A 566 10.69 32.10 3.45
CA GLU A 566 9.89 32.53 2.30
C GLU A 566 9.97 34.06 2.20
N ASP A 567 9.45 34.63 1.10
CA ASP A 567 9.36 36.08 1.00
C ASP A 567 8.45 36.67 2.09
N GLY A 568 8.98 37.62 2.86
CA GLY A 568 8.28 38.26 3.98
C GLY A 568 8.09 37.41 5.24
N ARG A 569 8.50 36.13 5.27
CA ARG A 569 8.22 35.24 6.41
C ARG A 569 9.30 34.20 6.66
N GLU A 570 9.61 33.99 7.94
CA GLU A 570 10.44 32.89 8.41
C GLU A 570 9.65 32.00 9.39
N THR A 571 9.70 30.68 9.21
CA THR A 571 9.06 29.70 10.08
C THR A 571 10.12 28.80 10.70
N THR A 572 10.24 28.80 12.02
CA THR A 572 11.15 27.94 12.78
C THR A 572 10.34 26.88 13.52
N ILE A 573 10.78 25.62 13.46
CA ILE A 573 10.12 24.50 14.11
C ILE A 573 11.16 23.75 14.95
N THR A 574 10.82 23.54 16.22
CA THR A 574 11.60 22.65 17.10
C THR A 574 10.80 21.39 17.37
N TYR A 575 11.52 20.28 17.50
CA TYR A 575 10.95 18.97 17.74
C TYR A 575 11.60 18.35 18.97
N ASP A 576 10.87 17.46 19.64
CA ASP A 576 11.46 16.54 20.60
C ASP A 576 12.15 15.35 19.92
N THR A 577 12.63 14.40 20.73
CA THR A 577 13.34 13.21 20.27
C THR A 577 12.49 12.26 19.43
N TYR A 578 11.16 12.38 19.49
CA TYR A 578 10.19 11.58 18.73
C TYR A 578 9.70 12.29 17.47
N GLY A 579 10.22 13.51 17.20
CA GLY A 579 9.82 14.31 16.05
C GLY A 579 8.47 15.00 16.23
N ASN A 580 7.97 15.14 17.46
CA ASN A 580 6.77 15.91 17.75
C ASN A 580 7.13 17.39 17.94
N VAL A 581 6.32 18.29 17.40
CA VAL A 581 6.59 19.74 17.45
C VAL A 581 6.49 20.23 18.89
N THR A 582 7.57 20.82 19.42
CA THR A 582 7.61 21.44 20.76
C THR A 582 7.50 22.96 20.71
N GLN A 583 7.89 23.56 19.58
CA GLN A 583 7.70 24.98 19.34
C GLN A 583 7.57 25.25 17.84
N LEU A 584 6.63 26.12 17.49
CA LEU A 584 6.50 26.72 16.16
C LEU A 584 6.63 28.24 16.33
N SER A 585 7.54 28.87 15.59
CA SER A 585 7.69 30.32 15.57
C SER A 585 7.53 30.83 14.14
N ILE A 586 6.67 31.83 13.95
CA ILE A 586 6.53 32.53 12.67
C ILE A 586 6.97 33.97 12.88
N ARG A 587 8.03 34.37 12.17
CA ARG A 587 8.57 35.73 12.17
C ARG A 587 8.25 36.43 10.85
N ASP A 588 7.68 37.62 10.94
CA ASP A 588 7.53 38.51 9.79
C ASP A 588 8.87 39.18 9.48
N SER A 589 9.38 39.00 8.27
CA SER A 589 10.74 39.43 7.90
C SER A 589 10.88 40.96 7.79
N ALA A 590 9.78 41.71 7.67
CA ALA A 590 9.81 43.16 7.51
C ALA A 590 9.75 43.89 8.88
N SER A 591 8.85 43.44 9.75
CA SER A 591 8.63 44.00 11.09
C SER A 591 9.47 43.33 12.18
N ASN A 592 10.01 42.14 11.91
CA ASN A 592 10.73 41.29 12.86
C ASN A 592 9.86 40.79 14.04
N GLU A 593 8.55 41.00 13.97
CA GLU A 593 7.58 40.51 14.95
C GLU A 593 7.45 39.00 14.85
N THR A 594 7.42 38.32 15.99
CA THR A 594 7.38 36.85 16.07
C THR A 594 6.17 36.38 16.85
N ARG A 595 5.47 35.37 16.32
CA ARG A 595 4.42 34.63 17.02
C ARG A 595 4.93 33.23 17.31
N THR A 596 4.86 32.81 18.56
CA THR A 596 5.40 31.52 19.01
C THR A 596 4.30 30.69 19.66
N TRP A 597 4.12 29.47 19.17
CA TRP A 597 3.29 28.45 19.81
C TRP A 597 4.22 27.47 20.50
N ASN A 598 3.93 27.14 21.76
CA ASN A 598 4.65 26.11 22.49
C ASN A 598 3.77 24.88 22.65
N THR A 599 4.37 23.70 22.60
CA THR A 599 3.67 22.45 22.86
C THR A 599 4.54 21.59 23.75
N SER A 600 3.98 21.10 24.86
CA SER A 600 4.65 20.16 25.75
C SER A 600 3.92 18.82 25.75
N TYR A 601 4.69 17.75 25.92
CA TYR A 601 4.21 16.37 25.93
C TYR A 601 4.66 15.69 27.21
N ILE A 602 3.75 14.95 27.84
CA ILE A 602 4.09 13.96 28.85
C ILE A 602 3.95 12.59 28.19
N TYR A 603 5.03 11.83 28.21
CA TYR A 603 5.09 10.47 27.69
C TYR A 603 4.86 9.45 28.79
N HIS A 604 4.33 8.29 28.42
CA HIS A 604 4.21 7.16 29.32
C HIS A 604 5.60 6.68 29.78
N ALA A 605 5.74 6.34 31.07
CA ALA A 605 7.05 6.07 31.68
C ALA A 605 7.75 4.82 31.12
N THR A 606 7.00 3.83 30.63
CA THR A 606 7.54 2.53 30.22
C THR A 606 7.20 2.12 28.80
N VAL A 607 6.37 2.90 28.09
CA VAL A 607 5.95 2.60 26.72
C VAL A 607 6.41 3.75 25.83
N PRO A 608 7.56 3.59 25.14
CA PRO A 608 8.15 4.64 24.31
C PRO A 608 7.15 5.23 23.32
N GLY A 609 7.20 6.54 23.12
CA GLY A 609 6.39 7.20 22.10
C GLY A 609 4.91 7.39 22.38
N VAL A 610 4.38 6.83 23.47
CA VAL A 610 2.96 7.00 23.81
C VAL A 610 2.77 8.22 24.68
N ILE A 611 1.99 9.17 24.18
CA ILE A 611 1.64 10.42 24.84
C ILE A 611 0.49 10.16 25.83
N VAL A 612 0.62 10.66 27.06
CA VAL A 612 -0.45 10.65 28.07
C VAL A 612 -1.04 12.04 28.31
N GLN A 613 -0.30 13.10 28.00
CA GLN A 613 -0.80 14.48 28.01
C GLN A 613 -0.08 15.33 26.95
N ARG A 614 -0.84 16.21 26.30
CA ARG A 614 -0.33 17.27 25.42
C ARG A 614 -0.88 18.61 25.88
N VAL A 615 -0.02 19.60 26.03
CA VAL A 615 -0.42 20.98 26.36
C VAL A 615 0.03 21.90 25.23
N GLU A 616 -0.92 22.55 24.58
CA GLU A 616 -0.69 23.54 23.52
C GLU A 616 -0.88 24.94 24.09
N ASP A 617 0.12 25.81 23.94
CA ASP A 617 0.06 27.20 24.37
C ASP A 617 0.20 28.13 23.16
N GLY A 618 -0.82 28.95 22.94
CA GLY A 618 -0.90 29.90 21.84
C GLY A 618 0.09 31.07 21.95
N PRO A 619 0.16 31.94 20.93
CA PRO A 619 1.17 32.99 20.84
C PRO A 619 0.81 34.25 21.62
N ARG A 620 -0.34 34.26 22.29
CA ARG A 620 -0.83 35.42 23.03
C ARG A 620 -0.34 35.36 24.46
N SER A 621 0.31 36.44 24.90
CA SER A 621 0.76 36.61 26.28
C SER A 621 -0.21 37.43 27.13
N ASP A 622 -1.20 38.09 26.51
CA ASP A 622 -2.19 38.95 27.16
C ASP A 622 -3.32 38.16 27.84
N VAL A 623 -3.46 36.87 27.53
CA VAL A 623 -4.53 36.01 28.02
C VAL A 623 -4.11 34.55 27.92
N SER A 624 -4.62 33.72 28.83
CA SER A 624 -4.46 32.27 28.73
C SER A 624 -5.01 31.78 27.40
N ASP A 625 -4.16 31.14 26.61
CA ASP A 625 -4.50 30.47 25.34
C ASP A 625 -3.95 29.04 25.36
N THR A 626 -4.07 28.40 26.52
CA THR A 626 -3.56 27.05 26.76
C THR A 626 -4.68 26.02 26.62
N THR A 627 -4.45 24.97 25.83
CA THR A 627 -5.34 23.81 25.70
C THR A 627 -4.62 22.55 26.15
N THR A 628 -5.22 21.82 27.10
CA THR A 628 -4.69 20.55 27.61
C THR A 628 -5.50 19.39 27.06
N ILE A 629 -4.81 18.38 26.54
CA ILE A 629 -5.41 17.15 26.02
C ILE A 629 -4.79 15.98 26.78
N ASP A 630 -5.61 15.27 27.54
CA ASP A 630 -5.23 14.05 28.25
C ASP A 630 -5.62 12.83 27.43
N TYR A 631 -4.79 11.80 27.45
CA TYR A 631 -4.99 10.56 26.70
C TYR A 631 -5.17 9.38 27.67
N TYR A 632 -5.91 8.37 27.25
CA TYR A 632 -5.96 7.10 27.95
C TYR A 632 -4.58 6.44 27.97
N ALA A 633 -4.16 5.96 29.14
CA ALA A 633 -2.90 5.23 29.29
C ALA A 633 -2.88 3.94 28.44
N PRO A 634 -1.68 3.43 28.07
CA PRO A 634 -1.53 2.18 27.31
C PRO A 634 -2.12 0.94 28.02
N ASP A 635 -2.22 0.97 29.34
CA ASP A 635 -2.76 -0.10 30.17
C ASP A 635 -4.22 0.14 30.59
N ALA A 636 -4.85 1.19 30.05
CA ALA A 636 -6.24 1.53 30.36
C ALA A 636 -7.18 0.34 30.15
N ALA A 637 -8.07 0.14 31.13
CA ALA A 637 -9.16 -0.82 31.06
C ALA A 637 -10.33 -0.18 30.31
N CYS A 638 -10.43 -0.43 29.01
CA CYS A 638 -11.53 0.09 28.22
C CYS A 638 -12.85 -0.58 28.62
N THR A 639 -13.92 0.20 28.67
CA THR A 639 -15.29 -0.31 28.79
C THR A 639 -15.51 -1.39 27.72
N GLY A 640 -16.00 -2.57 28.10
CA GLY A 640 -16.18 -3.69 27.17
C GLY A 640 -14.98 -4.64 27.04
N GLY A 641 -13.86 -4.39 27.73
CA GLY A 641 -12.74 -5.34 27.83
C GLY A 641 -11.84 -5.45 26.60
N HIS A 642 -11.94 -4.50 25.67
CA HIS A 642 -11.09 -4.39 24.48
C HIS A 642 -9.97 -3.34 24.68
N PHE A 643 -9.23 -3.03 23.60
CA PHE A 643 -8.07 -2.11 23.65
C PHE A 643 -8.27 -0.77 22.93
N GLY A 644 -9.38 -0.57 22.22
CA GLY A 644 -9.56 0.60 21.35
C GLY A 644 -9.54 1.98 22.01
N CYS A 645 -9.72 2.11 23.34
CA CYS A 645 -9.58 3.40 24.02
C CYS A 645 -8.12 3.80 24.32
N ARG A 646 -7.19 2.83 24.40
CA ARG A 646 -5.80 3.08 24.81
C ARG A 646 -5.13 4.04 23.85
N GLY A 647 -4.35 4.98 24.37
CA GLY A 647 -3.67 6.01 23.59
C GLY A 647 -4.60 7.03 22.88
N GLN A 648 -5.92 6.92 23.06
CA GLN A 648 -6.89 7.87 22.50
C GLN A 648 -7.11 9.05 23.43
N VAL A 649 -7.69 10.12 22.89
CA VAL A 649 -8.07 11.29 23.67
C VAL A 649 -9.09 10.91 24.74
N MET A 650 -8.80 11.21 26.00
CA MET A 650 -9.71 11.03 27.12
C MET A 650 -10.46 12.33 27.43
N ARG A 651 -9.73 13.44 27.44
CA ARG A 651 -10.25 14.73 27.89
C ARG A 651 -9.57 15.87 27.14
N ILE A 652 -10.36 16.89 26.81
CA ILE A 652 -9.89 18.16 26.27
C ILE A 652 -10.34 19.27 27.23
N THR A 653 -9.39 20.04 27.74
CA THR A 653 -9.63 21.25 28.54
C THR A 653 -9.18 22.46 27.72
N ASN A 654 -10.12 23.30 27.30
CA ASN A 654 -9.78 24.50 26.52
C ASN A 654 -9.24 25.63 27.41
N ALA A 655 -8.82 26.74 26.79
CA ALA A 655 -8.26 27.90 27.47
C ALA A 655 -9.19 28.59 28.47
N LEU A 656 -10.51 28.39 28.37
CA LEU A 656 -11.50 28.88 29.33
C LEU A 656 -11.77 27.91 30.49
N GLY A 657 -11.10 26.74 30.50
CA GLY A 657 -11.32 25.68 31.48
C GLY A 657 -12.55 24.82 31.20
N HIS A 658 -13.19 24.96 30.03
CA HIS A 658 -14.28 24.08 29.64
C HIS A 658 -13.74 22.70 29.26
N ILE A 659 -14.35 21.67 29.82
CA ILE A 659 -13.94 20.27 29.68
C ILE A 659 -14.85 19.58 28.66
N THR A 660 -14.27 18.82 27.75
CA THR A 660 -14.98 17.83 26.93
C THR A 660 -14.34 16.47 27.18
N ASP A 661 -15.15 15.52 27.66
CA ASP A 661 -14.72 14.15 27.94
C ASP A 661 -15.13 13.21 26.82
N ILE A 662 -14.24 12.28 26.47
CA ILE A 662 -14.54 11.14 25.61
C ILE A 662 -14.44 9.89 26.47
N THR A 663 -15.58 9.46 26.99
CA THR A 663 -15.66 8.46 28.06
C THR A 663 -15.68 7.03 27.53
N ARG A 664 -16.00 6.82 26.25
CA ARG A 664 -16.08 5.49 25.65
C ARG A 664 -15.62 5.46 24.20
N TYR A 665 -14.94 4.37 23.87
CA TYR A 665 -14.51 3.99 22.54
C TYR A 665 -14.94 2.54 22.30
N ASN A 666 -15.16 2.14 21.05
CA ASN A 666 -15.33 0.74 20.68
C ASN A 666 -13.96 0.06 20.45
N ALA A 667 -13.96 -1.24 20.14
CA ALA A 667 -12.71 -2.00 19.95
C ALA A 667 -11.89 -1.60 18.71
N HIS A 668 -12.47 -0.84 17.76
CA HIS A 668 -11.76 -0.25 16.62
C HIS A 668 -11.12 1.12 16.95
N GLY A 669 -11.40 1.68 18.13
CA GLY A 669 -10.98 3.04 18.50
C GLY A 669 -11.92 4.13 17.99
N GLN A 670 -13.15 3.81 17.61
CA GLN A 670 -14.18 4.80 17.27
C GLN A 670 -14.87 5.31 18.54
N VAL A 671 -15.17 6.59 18.59
CA VAL A 671 -15.77 7.24 19.76
C VAL A 671 -17.21 6.79 19.93
N GLU A 672 -17.58 6.24 21.09
CA GLU A 672 -18.98 5.87 21.39
C GLU A 672 -19.70 6.91 22.25
N GLN A 673 -18.97 7.66 23.09
CA GLN A 673 -19.58 8.60 24.03
C GLN A 673 -18.71 9.83 24.25
N ILE A 674 -19.32 11.01 24.09
CA ILE A 674 -18.73 12.33 24.35
C ILE A 674 -19.61 13.04 25.38
N VAL A 675 -19.02 13.67 26.39
CA VAL A 675 -19.69 14.56 27.33
C VAL A 675 -19.10 15.95 27.17
N ASP A 676 -19.90 16.90 26.73
CA ASP A 676 -19.45 18.28 26.53
C ASP A 676 -19.38 19.06 27.86
N ALA A 677 -18.92 20.31 27.79
CA ALA A 677 -18.74 21.16 28.96
C ALA A 677 -20.04 21.54 29.68
N ASN A 678 -21.20 21.39 29.03
CA ASN A 678 -22.50 21.64 29.64
C ASN A 678 -23.15 20.34 30.18
N ASN A 679 -22.40 19.23 30.16
CA ASN A 679 -22.81 17.86 30.52
C ASN A 679 -23.79 17.20 29.55
N LEU A 680 -23.98 17.75 28.35
CA LEU A 680 -24.76 17.11 27.30
C LEU A 680 -23.96 15.95 26.73
N THR A 681 -24.55 14.77 26.83
CA THR A 681 -23.94 13.53 26.34
C THR A 681 -24.34 13.29 24.90
N THR A 682 -23.35 13.03 24.05
CA THR A 682 -23.53 12.50 22.70
C THR A 682 -23.10 11.04 22.67
N THR A 683 -24.00 10.15 22.23
CA THR A 683 -23.72 8.73 21.99
C THR A 683 -23.68 8.47 20.49
N LEU A 684 -22.66 7.75 20.03
CA LEU A 684 -22.46 7.36 18.64
C LEU A 684 -22.54 5.84 18.55
N THR A 685 -23.24 5.32 17.55
CA THR A 685 -23.36 3.89 17.30
C THR A 685 -22.90 3.58 15.88
N TYR A 686 -22.09 2.54 15.77
CA TYR A 686 -21.54 2.07 14.52
C TYR A 686 -22.02 0.66 14.23
N ASP A 687 -21.91 0.31 12.97
CA ASP A 687 -22.18 -1.00 12.40
C ASP A 687 -20.90 -1.85 12.26
N SER A 688 -21.02 -3.07 11.72
CA SER A 688 -19.92 -4.03 11.59
C SER A 688 -18.87 -3.68 10.53
N ARG A 689 -19.15 -2.71 9.64
CA ARG A 689 -18.15 -2.17 8.69
C ARG A 689 -17.74 -0.73 9.07
N GLN A 690 -17.95 -0.35 10.34
CA GLN A 690 -17.42 0.85 10.98
C GLN A 690 -18.00 2.18 10.46
N ARG A 691 -19.20 2.21 9.86
CA ARG A 691 -19.93 3.47 9.61
C ARG A 691 -20.80 3.86 10.79
N LEU A 692 -21.14 5.14 10.85
CA LEU A 692 -21.99 5.71 11.87
C LEU A 692 -23.47 5.48 11.50
N VAL A 693 -24.22 4.71 12.29
CA VAL A 693 -25.67 4.48 12.04
C VAL A 693 -26.58 5.34 12.91
N SER A 694 -26.08 5.83 14.05
CA SER A 694 -26.85 6.67 14.96
C SER A 694 -25.98 7.65 15.73
N ARG A 695 -26.49 8.87 15.89
CA ARG A 695 -25.98 9.90 16.79
C ARG A 695 -27.11 10.39 17.68
N VAL A 696 -26.98 10.20 18.98
CA VAL A 696 -27.93 10.67 19.99
C VAL A 696 -27.29 11.74 20.84
N THR A 697 -27.77 12.99 20.77
CA THR A 697 -27.31 14.10 21.61
C THR A 697 -28.44 14.49 22.57
N GLY A 698 -28.28 14.18 23.85
CA GLY A 698 -29.39 14.28 24.82
C GLY A 698 -30.54 13.35 24.43
N THR A 699 -31.69 13.91 24.04
CA THR A 699 -32.85 13.17 23.51
C THR A 699 -32.96 13.23 21.99
N GLU A 700 -32.16 14.05 21.33
CA GLU A 700 -32.20 14.25 19.88
C GLU A 700 -31.45 13.13 19.18
N THR A 701 -32.14 12.42 18.28
CA THR A 701 -31.57 11.28 17.55
C THR A 701 -31.47 11.60 16.07
N THR A 702 -30.29 11.41 15.49
CA THR A 702 -30.06 11.43 14.04
C THR A 702 -29.61 10.04 13.59
N THR A 703 -30.29 9.45 12.61
CA THR A 703 -29.94 8.11 12.10
C THR A 703 -29.50 8.17 10.65
N TYR A 704 -28.60 7.26 10.29
CA TYR A 704 -28.02 7.14 8.96
C TYR A 704 -28.28 5.73 8.44
N GLN A 705 -28.79 5.64 7.22
CA GLN A 705 -28.94 4.38 6.50
C GLN A 705 -28.16 4.44 5.20
N TYR A 706 -27.76 3.26 4.76
CA TYR A 706 -26.76 3.13 3.75
C TYR A 706 -27.05 1.91 2.89
N ASP A 707 -26.67 1.93 1.62
CA ASP A 707 -26.73 0.75 0.75
C ASP A 707 -25.62 -0.26 1.08
N ASN A 708 -25.58 -1.38 0.34
CA ASN A 708 -24.59 -2.44 0.53
C ASN A 708 -23.18 -2.00 0.07
N ALA A 709 -23.12 -1.16 -0.97
CA ALA A 709 -21.89 -0.66 -1.58
C ALA A 709 -21.33 0.58 -0.90
N GLY A 710 -21.85 0.97 0.25
CA GLY A 710 -21.22 2.04 0.95
C GLY A 710 -21.72 3.45 0.62
N GLN A 711 -23.00 3.67 0.39
CA GLN A 711 -23.51 5.01 0.05
C GLN A 711 -24.65 5.39 0.99
N LEU A 712 -24.73 6.65 1.43
CA LEU A 712 -25.74 7.14 2.40
C LEU A 712 -27.04 7.25 1.65
N THR A 713 -28.03 6.42 1.94
CA THR A 713 -29.31 6.43 1.25
C THR A 713 -30.39 7.20 2.01
N GLN A 714 -30.27 7.30 3.34
CA GLN A 714 -31.21 8.06 4.17
C GLN A 714 -30.53 8.71 5.38
N LEU A 715 -30.89 9.96 5.64
CA LEU A 715 -30.60 10.69 6.87
C LEU A 715 -31.91 11.08 7.53
N THR A 716 -32.17 10.62 8.76
CA THR A 716 -33.34 11.05 9.55
C THR A 716 -32.88 11.96 10.67
N ARG A 717 -33.45 13.16 10.75
CA ARG A 717 -33.12 14.20 11.73
C ARG A 717 -33.93 14.02 13.03
N PRO A 718 -33.58 14.74 14.12
CA PRO A 718 -34.28 14.64 15.40
C PRO A 718 -35.77 15.00 15.36
N ASP A 719 -36.19 15.82 14.40
CA ASP A 719 -37.59 16.19 14.18
C ASP A 719 -38.40 15.13 13.41
N GLY A 720 -37.77 14.01 13.05
CA GLY A 720 -38.36 12.93 12.25
C GLY A 720 -38.35 13.19 10.73
N SER A 721 -37.94 14.39 10.28
CA SER A 721 -37.77 14.66 8.85
C SER A 721 -36.63 13.83 8.28
N SER A 722 -36.74 13.42 7.02
CA SER A 722 -35.71 12.63 6.35
C SER A 722 -35.24 13.29 5.06
N LEU A 723 -33.97 13.09 4.73
CA LEU A 723 -33.40 13.26 3.40
C LEU A 723 -33.06 11.88 2.84
N TYR A 724 -33.37 11.68 1.57
CA TYR A 724 -33.01 10.49 0.79
C TYR A 724 -32.01 10.89 -0.27
N TYR A 725 -31.04 10.03 -0.53
CA TYR A 725 -29.99 10.25 -1.53
C TYR A 725 -30.01 9.08 -2.50
N ILE A 726 -29.97 9.40 -3.80
CA ILE A 726 -30.02 8.42 -4.88
C ILE A 726 -28.73 8.53 -5.68
N TYR A 727 -28.16 7.39 -6.02
CA TYR A 727 -26.92 7.28 -6.76
C TYR A 727 -27.14 6.49 -8.04
N ASP A 728 -26.39 6.81 -9.08
CA ASP A 728 -26.28 5.93 -10.25
C ASP A 728 -25.33 4.75 -9.98
N ASP A 729 -25.29 3.81 -10.92
CA ASP A 729 -24.44 2.61 -10.86
C ASP A 729 -22.93 2.91 -10.78
N ALA A 730 -22.51 4.14 -11.09
CA ALA A 730 -21.14 4.63 -10.96
C ALA A 730 -20.87 5.31 -9.62
N HIS A 731 -21.79 5.17 -8.67
CA HIS A 731 -21.74 5.72 -7.31
C HIS A 731 -21.75 7.26 -7.27
N ARG A 732 -22.40 7.90 -8.24
CA ARG A 732 -22.51 9.36 -8.32
C ARG A 732 -23.90 9.79 -7.87
N LEU A 733 -23.96 10.77 -6.96
CA LEU A 733 -25.22 11.29 -6.42
C LEU A 733 -26.03 11.98 -7.53
N THR A 734 -27.22 11.45 -7.84
CA THR A 734 -28.13 11.99 -8.86
C THR A 734 -29.31 12.74 -8.27
N ASP A 735 -29.81 12.36 -7.09
CA ASP A 735 -30.98 13.00 -6.51
C ASP A 735 -30.86 13.13 -4.98
N ILE A 736 -31.46 14.20 -4.45
CA ILE A 736 -31.71 14.38 -3.02
C ILE A 736 -33.19 14.71 -2.85
N THR A 737 -33.93 13.89 -2.09
CA THR A 737 -35.36 14.08 -1.85
C THR A 737 -35.63 14.27 -0.37
N ASP A 738 -36.47 15.23 0.00
CA ASP A 738 -36.91 15.39 1.38
C ASP A 738 -38.15 14.54 1.72
N SER A 739 -38.54 14.46 2.99
CA SER A 739 -39.71 13.70 3.44
C SER A 739 -41.06 14.26 2.96
N LEU A 740 -41.09 15.45 2.36
CA LEU A 740 -42.28 16.05 1.75
C LEU A 740 -42.39 15.73 0.25
N GLY A 741 -41.34 15.15 -0.35
CA GLY A 741 -41.28 14.81 -1.78
C GLY A 741 -40.60 15.88 -2.64
N ASN A 742 -40.13 17.00 -2.06
CA ASN A 742 -39.35 17.97 -2.83
C ASN A 742 -38.00 17.35 -3.18
N THR A 743 -37.54 17.53 -4.42
CA THR A 743 -36.39 16.82 -4.95
C THR A 743 -35.43 17.78 -5.65
N ILE A 744 -34.14 17.65 -5.37
CA ILE A 744 -33.06 18.21 -6.18
C ILE A 744 -32.52 17.08 -7.05
N ARG A 745 -32.50 17.27 -8.38
CA ARG A 745 -31.97 16.32 -9.36
C ARG A 745 -30.77 16.90 -10.08
N TYR A 746 -29.71 16.12 -10.18
CA TYR A 746 -28.49 16.44 -10.90
C TYR A 746 -28.43 15.65 -12.21
N THR A 747 -28.10 16.34 -13.30
CA THR A 747 -27.61 15.69 -14.52
C THR A 747 -26.09 15.79 -14.52
N LEU A 748 -25.42 14.65 -14.65
CA LEU A 748 -23.96 14.55 -14.64
C LEU A 748 -23.47 14.18 -16.04
N ASP A 749 -22.38 14.78 -16.51
CA ASP A 749 -21.66 14.26 -17.67
C ASP A 749 -20.79 13.04 -17.28
N ALA A 750 -20.06 12.46 -18.24
CA ALA A 750 -19.23 11.29 -17.98
C ALA A 750 -18.04 11.59 -17.04
N ALA A 751 -17.58 12.83 -16.93
CA ALA A 751 -16.54 13.24 -15.97
C ALA A 751 -17.10 13.54 -14.57
N GLY A 752 -18.42 13.49 -14.40
CA GLY A 752 -19.09 13.79 -13.13
C GLY A 752 -19.39 15.27 -12.91
N ASN A 753 -19.19 16.13 -13.92
CA ASN A 753 -19.57 17.53 -13.81
C ASN A 753 -21.10 17.65 -13.79
N ARG A 754 -21.63 18.49 -12.89
CA ARG A 754 -23.06 18.79 -12.79
C ARG A 754 -23.48 19.72 -13.92
N THR A 755 -23.93 19.16 -15.05
CA THR A 755 -24.38 19.93 -16.22
C THR A 755 -25.77 20.53 -16.03
N LYS A 756 -26.56 19.97 -15.11
CA LYS A 756 -27.88 20.50 -14.76
C LYS A 756 -28.22 20.23 -13.29
N GLU A 757 -28.93 21.17 -12.68
CA GLU A 757 -29.53 21.03 -11.36
C GLU A 757 -31.00 21.49 -11.44
N GLU A 758 -31.92 20.61 -11.11
CA GLU A 758 -33.37 20.85 -11.16
C GLU A 758 -33.99 20.63 -9.80
N ILE A 759 -34.79 21.59 -9.34
CA ILE A 759 -35.52 21.52 -8.08
C ILE A 759 -36.99 21.34 -8.40
N PHE A 760 -37.57 20.25 -7.91
CA PHE A 760 -38.98 19.91 -8.04
C PHE A 760 -39.68 20.03 -6.69
N ASP A 761 -40.92 20.51 -6.71
CA ASP A 761 -41.80 20.42 -5.54
C ASP A 761 -42.38 19.01 -5.38
N ALA A 762 -43.11 18.79 -4.28
CA ALA A 762 -43.78 17.53 -3.97
C ALA A 762 -44.77 17.03 -5.04
N SER A 763 -45.27 17.92 -5.91
CA SER A 763 -46.17 17.56 -7.02
C SER A 763 -45.40 17.25 -8.31
N ASN A 764 -44.06 17.13 -8.22
CA ASN A 764 -43.15 16.96 -9.36
C ASN A 764 -43.20 18.14 -10.34
N THR A 765 -43.55 19.34 -9.84
CA THR A 765 -43.50 20.58 -10.63
C THR A 765 -42.11 21.19 -10.52
N LEU A 766 -41.50 21.51 -11.66
CA LEU A 766 -40.20 22.17 -11.69
C LEU A 766 -40.31 23.59 -11.10
N ALA A 767 -39.64 23.82 -9.98
CA ALA A 767 -39.58 25.11 -9.29
C ALA A 767 -38.38 25.95 -9.74
N GLN A 768 -37.23 25.31 -9.96
CA GLN A 768 -36.00 25.97 -10.39
C GLN A 768 -35.16 25.04 -11.25
N SER A 769 -34.51 25.58 -12.29
CA SER A 769 -33.52 24.85 -13.08
C SER A 769 -32.29 25.73 -13.27
N ARG A 770 -31.12 25.13 -13.13
CA ARG A 770 -29.81 25.73 -13.43
C ARG A 770 -29.08 24.80 -14.39
N GLN A 771 -28.48 25.36 -15.43
CA GLN A 771 -27.66 24.61 -16.37
C GLN A 771 -26.22 25.10 -16.28
N GLN A 772 -25.27 24.22 -16.51
CA GLN A 772 -23.86 24.54 -16.47
C GLN A 772 -23.19 23.91 -17.68
N GLU A 773 -22.34 24.67 -18.35
CA GLU A 773 -21.52 24.18 -19.45
C GLU A 773 -20.06 24.19 -18.99
N PHE A 774 -19.36 23.08 -19.24
CA PHE A 774 -17.96 22.89 -18.91
C PHE A 774 -17.16 22.84 -20.21
N ASP A 775 -15.94 23.35 -20.17
CA ASP A 775 -15.01 23.22 -21.30
C ASP A 775 -14.36 21.83 -21.34
N ALA A 776 -13.52 21.63 -22.35
CA ALA A 776 -12.72 20.42 -22.57
C ALA A 776 -11.80 20.03 -21.39
N LEU A 777 -11.64 20.90 -20.39
CA LEU A 777 -10.78 20.73 -19.22
C LEU A 777 -11.60 20.58 -17.93
N SER A 778 -12.90 20.30 -18.05
CA SER A 778 -13.86 20.24 -16.94
C SER A 778 -13.94 21.54 -16.13
N ARG A 779 -13.66 22.70 -16.73
CA ARG A 779 -13.80 24.00 -16.07
C ARG A 779 -15.15 24.61 -16.41
N LEU A 780 -15.84 25.14 -15.40
CA LEU A 780 -17.11 25.83 -15.59
C LEU A 780 -16.91 27.04 -16.53
N TRP A 781 -17.52 26.98 -17.70
CA TRP A 781 -17.44 28.01 -18.74
C TRP A 781 -18.64 28.95 -18.69
N LYS A 782 -19.83 28.42 -18.40
CA LYS A 782 -21.09 29.15 -18.40
C LYS A 782 -22.08 28.55 -17.41
N MET A 783 -22.90 29.40 -16.81
CA MET A 783 -23.96 29.05 -15.86
C MET A 783 -25.24 29.81 -16.19
#